data_AF-A0A016SSX7-F1
#
_entry.id   AF-A0A016SSX7-F1
#
_cell.length_a   1.000
_cell.length_b   1.000
_cell.length_c   1.000
_cell.angle_alpha   90.00
_cell.angle_beta   90.00
_cell.angle_gamma   90.00
#
_symmetry.space_group_name_H-M   'P 1'
#
loop_
_entity.id
_entity.type
_entity.pdbx_description
1 polymer ?
#
loop_
_entity_poly.entity_id
_entity_poly.type
_entity_poly.pdbx_seq_one_letter_code
_entity_poly.pdbx_strand_id
1 'polypeptide(L)'
;MLLFYWDSCYRDHEVPELMDGKYMGIGLSKSVKVLEGEKGQPCGAYVVTDVTKGAFHMDDQNLLEKISQMSMFIDPRSGQSHFSVQAATQPFNQKNILQLIKGLYVRTTYGKKKTFPIGNLAQPANQLKFQTTDGTQCTVEQYFKKHYNIQLKYPGMFTVSERHNPHTYYPVELLRVAPSQRVTLQQQTPDQVATMIKACATLPQNRLHQTKLLKDALAIKEGNPHLSAAGISVVNGFTSVPGRVLPSPSIVYGGNQLVKPVDNCKWNGDRSRFLEPARLHNWAVCATLTQNDSRRLNVKYYVDLTREYVARIEGRCRQRGVDVEPCAEIFNLQRQNFESLKEWYASQKAKNRRYLMFLTSDGIKQHDLIKLLEIEYQIVSQEIKGSKVDAVLSRNQNQTLDNVVAKINEKLGGVNYNIMLGTRPTDDVNKWISDKDRMFVGFEISNPPALSKVEIERGATYRMPSVLGWGANCAKNPQQYLGDYVYIEPRQSDMMGAKLSELIVQILKRFRSATDVAPRHIVLYFSGISEGQWSLVADTYMRAIHTGIKSLSASYKPSLTALTVSKDHNERIYKANITGSRATEQNIPPGTVVDTKIVSPVINEFYLNAHSAFQGTAKTPKYALVYDDSNIPMNVVEGMTHGLCYLHEIVTATVSVPVPLIVADRCAKRGHNVYIANSNQRDAVGSIKEANERLVNQGELQKVRYNA
;
A
#
# COMPACT_ATOMS: atom_id res chain seq x y z
N MET A 1 1.69 18.17 -19.51
CA MET A 1 1.09 18.65 -18.25
C MET A 1 1.46 20.12 -18.18
N LEU A 2 0.51 21.03 -18.43
CA LEU A 2 0.76 22.48 -18.41
C LEU A 2 0.69 22.94 -16.95
N LEU A 3 1.83 23.23 -16.33
CA LEU A 3 1.93 23.90 -15.03
C LEU A 3 1.93 25.41 -15.31
N PHE A 4 0.77 26.06 -15.19
CA PHE A 4 0.70 27.52 -15.12
C PHE A 4 0.92 27.95 -13.65
N TYR A 5 1.43 29.16 -13.42
CA TYR A 5 1.55 29.73 -12.07
C TYR A 5 0.15 30.08 -11.54
N TRP A 6 -0.22 29.52 -10.39
CA TRP A 6 -1.60 29.47 -9.83
C TRP A 6 -1.72 30.16 -8.45
N ASP A 7 -1.01 31.26 -8.23
CA ASP A 7 -0.88 31.88 -6.89
C ASP A 7 -2.17 32.52 -6.32
N SER A 8 -3.29 32.58 -7.07
CA SER A 8 -4.52 33.27 -6.60
C SER A 8 -5.72 32.38 -6.31
N CYS A 9 -5.67 31.07 -6.60
CA CYS A 9 -6.86 30.20 -6.55
C CYS A 9 -6.81 29.11 -5.46
N TYR A 10 -5.66 28.88 -4.83
CA TYR A 10 -5.47 27.80 -3.86
C TYR A 10 -4.82 28.34 -2.59
N ARG A 11 -5.17 27.76 -1.45
CA ARG A 11 -4.58 28.14 -0.16
C ARG A 11 -3.25 27.42 0.02
N ASP A 12 -2.30 28.01 0.74
CA ASP A 12 -0.96 27.44 0.95
C ASP A 12 -0.98 26.00 1.49
N HIS A 13 -1.94 25.67 2.35
CA HIS A 13 -2.09 24.31 2.89
C HIS A 13 -2.59 23.27 1.87
N GLU A 14 -3.13 23.72 0.73
CA GLU A 14 -3.59 22.85 -0.35
C GLU A 14 -2.46 22.50 -1.33
N VAL A 15 -1.44 23.35 -1.44
CA VAL A 15 -0.25 23.19 -2.29
C VAL A 15 1.01 23.58 -1.50
N PRO A 16 1.33 22.88 -0.40
CA PRO A 16 2.41 23.29 0.48
C PRO A 16 3.77 23.22 -0.23
N GLU A 17 4.65 24.16 0.13
CA GLU A 17 6.08 23.97 -0.07
C GLU A 17 6.54 22.72 0.71
N LEU A 18 7.45 21.97 0.09
CA LEU A 18 8.03 20.77 0.67
C LEU A 18 9.49 21.07 1.00
N MET A 19 10.02 20.50 2.08
CA MET A 19 11.45 20.62 2.42
C MET A 19 12.35 20.15 1.26
N ASP A 20 13.65 20.45 1.30
CA ASP A 20 14.66 20.07 0.31
C ASP A 20 14.48 20.72 -1.08
N GLY A 21 13.93 21.94 -1.15
CA GLY A 21 13.70 22.64 -2.41
C GLY A 21 12.72 21.90 -3.32
N LYS A 22 11.57 21.52 -2.78
CA LYS A 22 10.49 20.82 -3.49
C LYS A 22 9.18 21.55 -3.22
N TYR A 23 8.17 21.32 -4.05
CA TYR A 23 6.83 21.87 -3.83
C TYR A 23 5.76 20.89 -4.27
N MET A 24 4.53 21.07 -3.77
CA MET A 24 3.38 20.33 -4.26
C MET A 24 2.72 21.06 -5.44
N GLY A 25 2.82 20.48 -6.64
CA GLY A 25 2.07 20.91 -7.81
C GLY A 25 0.66 20.32 -7.84
N ILE A 26 -0.28 21.08 -8.38
CA ILE A 26 -1.67 20.67 -8.63
C ILE A 26 -1.92 20.56 -10.14
N GLY A 27 -2.77 19.63 -10.54
CA GLY A 27 -3.12 19.39 -11.94
C GLY A 27 -4.44 18.64 -12.09
N LEU A 28 -4.81 18.29 -13.32
CA LEU A 28 -6.05 17.59 -13.63
C LEU A 28 -5.77 16.31 -14.44
N SER A 29 -6.26 15.18 -13.94
CA SER A 29 -6.41 13.96 -14.73
C SER A 29 -7.65 14.07 -15.60
N LYS A 30 -7.54 13.64 -16.86
CA LYS A 30 -8.65 13.62 -17.82
C LYS A 30 -8.61 12.36 -18.67
N SER A 31 -9.75 11.74 -18.88
CA SER A 31 -9.93 10.59 -19.76
C SER A 31 -11.32 10.62 -20.39
N VAL A 32 -11.47 10.00 -21.56
CA VAL A 32 -12.77 9.77 -22.19
C VAL A 32 -13.14 8.30 -22.01
N LYS A 33 -14.38 8.02 -21.62
CA LYS A 33 -14.92 6.67 -21.45
C LYS A 33 -16.24 6.52 -22.19
N VAL A 34 -16.50 5.33 -22.72
CA VAL A 34 -17.80 4.96 -23.28
C VAL A 34 -18.54 4.15 -22.21
N LEU A 35 -19.66 4.68 -21.73
CA LEU A 35 -20.44 4.11 -20.62
C LEU A 35 -21.88 3.87 -21.07
N GLU A 36 -22.65 3.08 -20.30
CA GLU A 36 -24.04 2.70 -20.58
C GLU A 36 -24.94 3.89 -20.96
N GLY A 37 -24.80 5.03 -20.28
CA GLY A 37 -25.61 6.21 -20.55
C GLY A 37 -26.99 6.15 -19.89
N GLU A 38 -27.95 6.94 -20.39
CA GLU A 38 -29.31 6.92 -19.86
C GLU A 38 -30.11 5.71 -20.38
N LYS A 39 -31.03 5.18 -19.56
CA LYS A 39 -31.86 4.05 -19.95
C LYS A 39 -32.55 4.32 -21.30
N GLY A 40 -32.32 3.45 -22.27
CA GLY A 40 -32.87 3.56 -23.62
C GLY A 40 -31.98 4.30 -24.63
N GLN A 41 -30.81 4.82 -24.23
CA GLN A 41 -29.80 5.35 -25.16
C GLN A 41 -28.66 4.33 -25.39
N PRO A 42 -28.21 4.13 -26.64
CA PRO A 42 -27.10 3.24 -26.95
C PRO A 42 -25.77 3.95 -26.62
N CYS A 43 -25.29 3.79 -25.38
CA CYS A 43 -23.99 4.24 -24.85
C CYS A 43 -23.58 5.72 -25.05
N GLY A 44 -23.03 6.34 -24.01
CA GLY A 44 -22.58 7.74 -24.02
C GLY A 44 -21.07 7.88 -23.89
N ALA A 45 -20.48 8.91 -24.51
CA ALA A 45 -19.10 9.32 -24.26
C ALA A 45 -19.04 10.29 -23.07
N TYR A 46 -18.27 9.93 -22.05
CA TYR A 46 -18.11 10.69 -20.81
C TYR A 46 -16.67 11.18 -20.67
N VAL A 47 -16.52 12.47 -20.37
CA VAL A 47 -15.24 13.04 -19.96
C VAL A 47 -15.12 12.92 -18.44
N VAL A 48 -14.20 12.08 -17.98
CA VAL A 48 -13.90 11.90 -16.56
C VAL A 48 -12.74 12.81 -16.20
N THR A 49 -12.97 13.72 -15.24
CA THR A 49 -11.95 14.65 -14.74
C THR A 49 -11.79 14.53 -13.24
N ASP A 50 -10.56 14.55 -12.74
CA ASP A 50 -10.27 14.50 -11.31
C ASP A 50 -9.00 15.30 -10.99
N VAL A 51 -9.03 16.09 -9.92
CA VAL A 51 -7.87 16.86 -9.47
C VAL A 51 -6.76 15.93 -8.97
N THR A 52 -5.53 16.20 -9.37
CA THR A 52 -4.34 15.45 -8.99
C THR A 52 -3.31 16.38 -8.35
N LYS A 53 -2.54 15.86 -7.40
CA LYS A 53 -1.43 16.58 -6.78
C LYS A 53 -0.17 15.73 -6.86
N GLY A 54 1.00 16.35 -6.99
CA GLY A 54 2.28 15.65 -7.06
C GLY A 54 3.43 16.54 -6.61
N ALA A 55 4.49 15.94 -6.08
CA ALA A 55 5.70 16.67 -5.73
C ALA A 55 6.53 17.00 -6.98
N PHE A 56 7.06 18.22 -7.02
CA PHE A 56 7.98 18.72 -8.04
C PHE A 56 9.23 19.31 -7.38
N HIS A 57 10.35 19.27 -8.09
CA HIS A 57 11.55 20.00 -7.68
C HIS A 57 11.36 21.49 -7.97
N MET A 58 11.85 22.38 -7.09
CA MET A 58 11.82 23.82 -7.34
C MET A 58 12.53 24.17 -8.65
N ASP A 59 11.83 24.89 -9.51
CA ASP A 59 12.29 25.25 -10.84
C ASP A 59 13.41 26.29 -10.76
N ASP A 60 14.42 26.13 -11.61
CA ASP A 60 15.57 27.02 -11.72
C ASP A 60 16.35 27.24 -10.41
N GLN A 61 16.15 26.43 -9.37
CA GLN A 61 16.91 26.52 -8.12
C GLN A 61 18.39 26.19 -8.36
N ASN A 62 19.33 26.92 -7.74
CA ASN A 62 20.74 26.54 -7.78
C ASN A 62 20.95 25.17 -7.11
N LEU A 63 21.75 24.28 -7.71
CA LEU A 63 21.91 22.92 -7.19
C LEU A 63 22.63 22.90 -5.82
N LEU A 64 23.61 23.78 -5.60
CA LEU A 64 24.27 23.89 -4.29
C LEU A 64 23.30 24.39 -3.22
N GLU A 65 22.49 25.40 -3.54
CA GLU A 65 21.43 25.88 -2.66
C GLU A 65 20.44 24.77 -2.30
N LYS A 66 19.97 24.01 -3.31
CA LYS A 66 19.11 22.84 -3.11
C LYS A 66 19.72 21.82 -2.14
N ILE A 67 21.01 21.52 -2.29
CA ILE A 67 21.73 20.59 -1.40
C ILE A 67 21.80 21.16 0.03
N SER A 68 22.07 22.45 0.18
CA SER A 68 22.17 23.11 1.50
C SER A 68 20.86 23.13 2.29
N GLN A 69 19.72 23.05 1.60
CA GLN A 69 18.37 23.02 2.18
C GLN A 69 17.86 21.60 2.47
N MET A 70 18.67 20.56 2.22
CA MET A 70 18.26 19.19 2.51
C MET A 70 18.09 18.99 4.01
N SER A 71 17.01 18.34 4.42
CA SER A 71 16.61 18.13 5.81
C SER A 71 17.69 17.45 6.66
N MET A 72 18.60 16.71 6.03
CA MET A 72 19.75 16.11 6.71
C MET A 72 20.74 17.13 7.29
N PHE A 73 20.73 18.37 6.80
CA PHE A 73 21.54 19.48 7.30
C PHE A 73 20.76 20.43 8.20
N ILE A 74 19.45 20.24 8.36
CA ILE A 74 18.60 21.11 9.14
C ILE A 74 18.30 20.43 10.47
N ASP A 75 18.61 21.09 11.59
CA ASP A 75 18.17 20.61 12.89
C ASP A 75 16.64 20.73 12.98
N PRO A 76 15.90 19.62 13.17
CA PRO A 76 14.44 19.63 13.18
C PRO A 76 13.83 20.41 14.35
N ARG A 77 14.60 20.75 15.39
CA ARG A 77 14.11 21.51 16.55
C ARG A 77 14.37 23.00 16.40
N SER A 78 15.59 23.37 16.02
CA SER A 78 16.00 24.77 15.95
C SER A 78 15.77 25.39 14.56
N GLY A 79 15.59 24.55 13.52
CA GLY A 79 15.53 24.99 12.13
C GLY A 79 16.88 25.49 11.59
N GLN A 80 17.95 25.45 12.39
CA GLN A 80 19.26 25.91 11.96
C GLN A 80 19.89 24.94 10.96
N SER A 81 20.51 25.51 9.93
CA SER A 81 21.31 24.75 8.99
C SER A 81 22.73 24.55 9.52
N HIS A 82 23.19 23.31 9.54
CA HIS A 82 24.57 22.91 9.79
C HIS A 82 25.31 22.57 8.49
N PHE A 83 24.79 23.03 7.34
CA PHE A 83 25.43 22.81 6.06
C PHE A 83 26.82 23.44 6.03
N SER A 84 27.81 22.65 5.64
CA SER A 84 29.15 23.11 5.30
C SER A 84 29.72 22.20 4.21
N VAL A 85 30.74 22.68 3.48
CA VAL A 85 31.44 21.84 2.48
C VAL A 85 31.98 20.57 3.14
N GLN A 86 32.54 20.67 4.34
CA GLN A 86 33.06 19.53 5.10
C GLN A 86 31.96 18.52 5.46
N ALA A 87 30.80 18.99 5.89
CA ALA A 87 29.67 18.11 6.21
C ALA A 87 29.15 17.43 4.93
N ALA A 88 29.01 18.16 3.83
CA ALA A 88 28.46 17.65 2.58
C ALA A 88 29.40 16.65 1.87
N THR A 89 30.71 16.75 2.07
CA THR A 89 31.69 15.80 1.51
C THR A 89 31.89 14.55 2.36
N GLN A 90 31.25 14.41 3.52
CA GLN A 90 31.29 13.16 4.28
C GLN A 90 30.66 12.01 3.48
N PRO A 91 31.27 10.81 3.43
CA PRO A 91 30.78 9.70 2.60
C PRO A 91 29.32 9.30 2.86
N PHE A 92 28.91 9.31 4.13
CA PHE A 92 27.51 9.03 4.50
C PHE A 92 26.55 10.07 3.91
N ASN A 93 26.92 11.35 3.97
CA ASN A 93 26.08 12.42 3.47
C ASN A 93 26.04 12.43 1.94
N GLN A 94 27.17 12.21 1.27
CA GLN A 94 27.23 12.08 -0.19
C GLN A 94 26.30 10.99 -0.73
N LYS A 95 26.22 9.84 -0.04
CA LYS A 95 25.30 8.76 -0.43
C LYS A 95 23.84 9.23 -0.38
N ASN A 96 23.44 9.91 0.68
CA ASN A 96 22.07 10.43 0.85
C ASN A 96 21.77 11.56 -0.15
N ILE A 97 22.71 12.49 -0.35
CA ILE A 97 22.58 13.56 -1.36
C ILE A 97 22.37 12.96 -2.74
N LEU A 98 23.22 12.00 -3.14
CA LEU A 98 23.11 11.35 -4.43
C LEU A 98 21.75 10.68 -4.60
N GLN A 99 21.25 9.99 -3.58
CA GLN A 99 19.90 9.39 -3.64
C GLN A 99 18.82 10.43 -3.98
N LEU A 100 18.93 11.66 -3.45
CA LEU A 100 17.94 12.71 -3.65
C LEU A 100 18.07 13.46 -4.99
N ILE A 101 19.26 13.50 -5.61
CA ILE A 101 19.50 14.26 -6.86
C ILE A 101 19.81 13.40 -8.09
N LYS A 102 20.03 12.10 -7.93
CA LYS A 102 20.35 11.21 -9.06
C LYS A 102 19.19 11.21 -10.07
N GLY A 103 19.52 11.38 -11.34
CA GLY A 103 18.56 11.47 -12.43
C GLY A 103 17.87 12.84 -12.59
N LEU A 104 18.08 13.78 -11.66
CA LEU A 104 17.55 15.15 -11.78
C LEU A 104 18.22 15.83 -12.98
N TYR A 105 17.42 16.43 -13.86
CA TYR A 105 17.93 17.26 -14.94
C TYR A 105 18.34 18.63 -14.41
N VAL A 106 19.53 19.06 -14.81
CA VAL A 106 20.12 20.34 -14.44
C VAL A 106 20.65 21.04 -15.69
N ARG A 107 20.71 22.36 -15.62
CA ARG A 107 21.18 23.26 -16.67
C ARG A 107 22.41 24.00 -16.20
N THR A 108 23.43 24.12 -17.05
CA THR A 108 24.61 24.94 -16.77
C THR A 108 24.26 26.43 -16.78
N THR A 109 24.88 27.19 -15.87
CA THR A 109 24.76 28.66 -15.82
C THR A 109 25.72 29.36 -16.78
N TYR A 110 26.67 28.63 -17.35
CA TYR A 110 27.71 29.08 -18.26
C TYR A 110 27.57 28.44 -19.65
N GLY A 111 28.32 28.97 -20.61
CA GLY A 111 28.38 28.47 -21.98
C GLY A 111 27.00 28.45 -22.66
N LYS A 112 26.73 27.38 -23.42
CA LYS A 112 25.45 27.20 -24.15
C LYS A 112 24.28 26.75 -23.27
N LYS A 113 24.38 26.86 -21.94
CA LYS A 113 23.34 26.45 -20.97
C LYS A 113 22.83 25.02 -21.23
N LYS A 114 23.76 24.08 -21.33
CA LYS A 114 23.47 22.66 -21.61
C LYS A 114 22.59 22.09 -20.48
N THR A 115 21.58 21.30 -20.86
CA THR A 115 20.72 20.56 -19.92
C THR A 115 21.06 19.08 -19.95
N PHE A 116 21.21 18.44 -18.79
CA PHE A 116 21.60 17.04 -18.69
C PHE A 116 21.11 16.40 -17.37
N PRO A 117 20.91 15.07 -17.32
CA PRO A 117 20.56 14.37 -16.09
C PRO A 117 21.80 14.02 -15.25
N ILE A 118 21.73 14.23 -13.93
CA ILE A 118 22.79 13.86 -12.98
C ILE A 118 22.97 12.34 -12.92
N GLY A 119 24.21 11.88 -13.08
CA GLY A 119 24.61 10.48 -13.00
C GLY A 119 25.13 10.07 -11.63
N ASN A 120 26.26 10.67 -11.22
CA ASN A 120 26.95 10.36 -9.98
C ASN A 120 27.60 11.61 -9.35
N LEU A 121 28.05 11.50 -8.11
CA LEU A 121 28.97 12.45 -7.50
C LEU A 121 30.41 12.08 -7.87
N ALA A 122 31.26 13.08 -8.04
CA ALA A 122 32.69 12.93 -8.30
C ALA A 122 33.50 13.76 -7.28
N GLN A 123 34.83 13.74 -7.40
CA GLN A 123 35.71 14.42 -6.44
C GLN A 123 35.50 15.95 -6.40
N PRO A 124 35.99 16.63 -5.34
CA PRO A 124 36.01 18.08 -5.25
C PRO A 124 36.62 18.77 -6.47
N ALA A 125 36.10 19.94 -6.84
CA ALA A 125 36.55 20.64 -8.06
C ALA A 125 38.04 21.02 -8.06
N ASN A 126 38.63 21.27 -6.88
CA ASN A 126 40.06 21.54 -6.71
C ASN A 126 40.95 20.28 -6.72
N GLN A 127 40.37 19.08 -6.62
CA GLN A 127 41.11 17.81 -6.57
C GLN A 127 40.93 16.98 -7.84
N LEU A 128 39.73 17.03 -8.44
CA LEU A 128 39.39 16.23 -9.60
C LEU A 128 40.17 16.72 -10.83
N LYS A 129 41.12 15.89 -11.28
CA LYS A 129 41.86 16.11 -12.53
C LYS A 129 41.18 15.40 -13.69
N PHE A 130 41.21 16.05 -14.85
CA PHE A 130 40.77 15.47 -16.11
C PHE A 130 41.67 15.98 -17.24
N GLN A 131 41.64 15.28 -18.36
CA GLN A 131 42.36 15.67 -19.55
C GLN A 131 41.45 16.49 -20.45
N THR A 132 41.87 17.71 -20.79
CA THR A 132 41.16 18.58 -21.74
C THR A 132 41.38 18.10 -23.18
N THR A 133 40.60 18.61 -24.13
CA THR A 133 40.67 18.23 -25.56
C THR A 133 42.02 18.55 -26.21
N ASP A 134 42.78 19.50 -25.67
CA ASP A 134 44.14 19.86 -26.09
C ASP A 134 45.22 18.99 -25.41
N GLY A 135 44.83 17.97 -24.64
CA GLY A 135 45.72 17.04 -23.97
C GLY A 135 46.24 17.52 -22.60
N THR A 136 45.91 18.74 -22.17
CA THR A 136 46.38 19.29 -20.89
C THR A 136 45.69 18.61 -19.69
N GLN A 137 46.48 18.23 -18.68
CA GLN A 137 45.95 17.80 -17.38
C GLN A 137 45.74 19.01 -16.47
N CYS A 138 44.50 19.26 -16.06
CA CYS A 138 44.20 20.31 -15.09
C CYS A 138 43.05 19.88 -14.17
N THR A 139 42.89 20.57 -13.03
CA THR A 139 41.72 20.38 -12.17
C THR A 139 40.50 21.03 -12.77
N VAL A 140 39.30 20.60 -12.35
CA VAL A 140 38.05 21.27 -12.73
C VAL A 140 38.09 22.76 -12.39
N GLU A 141 38.56 23.12 -11.19
CA GLU A 141 38.74 24.53 -10.79
C GLU A 141 39.64 25.32 -11.76
N GLN A 142 40.81 24.77 -12.10
CA GLN A 142 41.76 25.41 -13.01
C GLN A 142 41.17 25.58 -14.41
N TYR A 143 40.44 24.58 -14.89
CA TYR A 143 39.75 24.63 -16.19
C TYR A 143 38.73 25.77 -16.25
N PHE A 144 37.87 25.90 -15.23
CA PHE A 144 36.86 26.96 -15.19
C PHE A 144 37.47 28.35 -15.06
N LYS A 145 38.57 28.50 -14.30
CA LYS A 145 39.32 29.75 -14.21
C LYS A 145 39.94 30.14 -15.56
N LYS A 146 40.56 29.19 -16.28
CA LYS A 146 41.26 29.44 -17.54
C LYS A 146 40.32 29.61 -18.75
N HIS A 147 39.35 28.73 -18.92
CA HIS A 147 38.52 28.67 -20.13
C HIS A 147 37.25 29.52 -20.07
N TYR A 148 36.68 29.69 -18.88
CA TYR A 148 35.43 30.45 -18.70
C TYR A 148 35.63 31.75 -17.92
N ASN A 149 36.85 32.02 -17.42
CA ASN A 149 37.14 33.13 -16.51
C ASN A 149 36.22 33.13 -15.26
N ILE A 150 35.91 31.94 -14.74
CA ILE A 150 35.06 31.75 -13.56
C ILE A 150 35.92 31.28 -12.39
N GLN A 151 35.95 32.07 -11.32
CA GLN A 151 36.51 31.65 -10.04
C GLN A 151 35.41 30.99 -9.20
N LEU A 152 35.60 29.71 -8.89
CA LEU A 152 34.67 28.93 -8.06
C LEU A 152 34.66 29.47 -6.61
N LYS A 153 33.48 29.65 -6.02
CA LYS A 153 33.36 30.06 -4.62
C LYS A 153 33.54 28.89 -3.66
N TYR A 154 33.20 27.68 -4.11
CA TYR A 154 33.27 26.46 -3.30
C TYR A 154 34.11 25.36 -3.98
N PRO A 155 35.42 25.60 -4.22
CA PRO A 155 36.25 24.66 -4.98
C PRO A 155 36.47 23.32 -4.26
N GLY A 156 36.30 23.28 -2.94
CA GLY A 156 36.33 22.04 -2.14
C GLY A 156 35.02 21.22 -2.18
N MET A 157 33.97 21.70 -2.83
CA MET A 157 32.71 20.97 -3.00
C MET A 157 32.84 19.93 -4.11
N PHE A 158 32.20 18.77 -3.93
CA PHE A 158 32.15 17.73 -4.95
C PHE A 158 31.52 18.22 -6.25
N THR A 159 31.92 17.60 -7.36
CA THR A 159 31.31 17.82 -8.67
C THR A 159 30.26 16.74 -8.95
N VAL A 160 29.42 16.95 -9.96
CA VAL A 160 28.49 15.93 -10.48
C VAL A 160 28.88 15.52 -11.89
N SER A 161 28.62 14.26 -12.25
CA SER A 161 28.78 13.75 -13.61
C SER A 161 27.45 13.62 -14.35
N GLU A 162 27.51 13.64 -15.67
CA GLU A 162 26.35 13.39 -16.52
C GLU A 162 26.04 11.88 -16.61
N ARG A 163 24.76 11.49 -16.49
CA ARG A 163 24.34 10.07 -16.49
C ARG A 163 24.73 9.33 -17.77
N HIS A 164 24.72 10.02 -18.91
CA HIS A 164 25.03 9.45 -20.23
C HIS A 164 26.46 9.73 -20.71
N ASN A 165 27.21 10.55 -19.97
CA ASN A 165 28.62 10.83 -20.24
C ASN A 165 29.37 10.97 -18.89
N PRO A 166 29.71 9.85 -18.24
CA PRO A 166 30.17 9.83 -16.85
C PRO A 166 31.54 10.50 -16.65
N HIS A 167 32.27 10.80 -17.72
CA HIS A 167 33.57 11.46 -17.70
C HIS A 167 33.50 13.00 -17.84
N THR A 168 32.30 13.57 -17.87
CA THR A 168 32.11 15.03 -17.88
C THR A 168 31.66 15.51 -16.51
N TYR A 169 32.41 16.43 -15.90
CA TYR A 169 32.23 16.86 -14.52
C TYR A 169 31.86 18.33 -14.41
N TYR A 170 30.92 18.63 -13.52
CA TYR A 170 30.31 19.94 -13.38
C TYR A 170 30.32 20.39 -11.91
N PRO A 171 30.86 21.59 -11.58
CA PRO A 171 30.74 22.18 -10.25
C PRO A 171 29.27 22.44 -9.89
N VAL A 172 28.84 21.99 -8.71
CA VAL A 172 27.43 22.10 -8.28
C VAL A 172 26.94 23.55 -8.17
N GLU A 173 27.82 24.50 -7.86
CA GLU A 173 27.47 25.92 -7.77
C GLU A 173 27.13 26.55 -9.12
N LEU A 174 27.50 25.91 -10.23
CA LEU A 174 27.28 26.40 -11.59
C LEU A 174 26.08 25.73 -12.28
N LEU A 175 25.24 25.00 -11.54
CA LEU A 175 24.09 24.25 -12.06
C LEU A 175 22.78 24.77 -11.48
N ARG A 176 21.73 24.80 -12.31
CA ARG A 176 20.35 25.11 -11.90
C ARG A 176 19.40 23.98 -12.27
N VAL A 177 18.41 23.70 -11.44
CA VAL A 177 17.42 22.65 -11.67
C VAL A 177 16.57 22.98 -12.89
N ALA A 178 16.43 22.04 -13.83
CA ALA A 178 15.54 22.25 -14.98
C ALA A 178 14.06 22.25 -14.53
N PRO A 179 13.18 23.00 -15.21
CA PRO A 179 11.81 23.21 -14.74
C PRO A 179 10.92 21.96 -14.84
N SER A 180 9.82 21.95 -14.08
CA SER A 180 8.71 21.00 -14.19
C SER A 180 9.08 19.52 -13.97
N GLN A 181 10.05 19.25 -13.10
CA GLN A 181 10.50 17.90 -12.81
C GLN A 181 9.78 17.28 -11.62
N ARG A 182 9.09 16.16 -11.84
CA ARG A 182 8.41 15.41 -10.79
C ARG A 182 9.40 14.72 -9.86
N VAL A 183 9.15 14.79 -8.55
CA VAL A 183 9.93 14.08 -7.53
C VAL A 183 9.49 12.61 -7.48
N THR A 184 10.43 11.68 -7.67
CA THR A 184 10.17 10.24 -7.55
C THR A 184 10.02 9.80 -6.09
N LEU A 185 9.42 8.63 -5.83
CA LEU A 185 9.26 8.11 -4.46
C LEU A 185 10.60 7.93 -3.75
N GLN A 186 11.66 7.51 -4.45
CA GLN A 186 13.00 7.31 -3.89
C GLN A 186 13.69 8.63 -3.47
N GLN A 187 13.23 9.75 -4.05
CA GLN A 187 13.72 11.09 -3.76
C GLN A 187 12.88 11.81 -2.69
N GLN A 188 11.89 11.16 -2.08
CA GLN A 188 11.04 11.74 -1.04
C GLN A 188 11.46 11.27 0.35
N THR A 189 11.42 12.19 1.32
CA THR A 189 11.59 11.86 2.74
C THR A 189 10.26 11.44 3.37
N PRO A 190 10.26 10.68 4.48
CA PRO A 190 9.03 10.31 5.19
C PRO A 190 8.15 11.52 5.58
N ASP A 191 8.77 12.63 5.99
CA ASP A 191 8.05 13.85 6.36
C ASP A 191 7.39 14.51 5.15
N GLN A 192 8.07 14.53 4.00
CA GLN A 192 7.46 15.01 2.75
C GLN A 192 6.26 14.16 2.36
N VAL A 193 6.37 12.83 2.45
CA VAL A 193 5.26 11.92 2.18
C VAL A 193 4.09 12.20 3.14
N ALA A 194 4.35 12.38 4.43
CA ALA A 194 3.32 12.70 5.42
C ALA A 194 2.62 14.05 5.14
N THR A 195 3.38 15.10 4.85
CA THR A 195 2.85 16.42 4.46
C THR A 195 2.01 16.31 3.20
N MET A 196 2.48 15.56 2.19
CA MET A 196 1.72 15.35 0.97
C MET A 196 0.42 14.59 1.20
N ILE A 197 0.42 13.53 2.00
CA ILE A 197 -0.79 12.77 2.35
C ILE A 197 -1.82 13.72 2.99
N LYS A 198 -1.39 14.58 3.91
CA LYS A 198 -2.26 15.55 4.57
C LYS A 198 -2.87 16.55 3.58
N ALA A 199 -2.07 17.11 2.66
CA ALA A 199 -2.55 18.06 1.65
C ALA A 199 -3.45 17.40 0.59
N CYS A 200 -3.23 16.11 0.28
CA CYS A 200 -4.05 15.32 -0.63
C CYS A 200 -5.37 14.83 -0.02
N ALA A 201 -5.50 14.83 1.30
CA ALA A 201 -6.71 14.43 2.03
C ALA A 201 -7.82 15.51 1.95
N THR A 202 -8.15 15.95 0.74
CA THR A 202 -9.10 17.02 0.46
C THR A 202 -10.55 16.55 0.61
N LEU A 203 -11.34 17.30 1.38
CA LEU A 203 -12.76 17.02 1.59
C LEU A 203 -13.56 16.99 0.27
N PRO A 204 -14.63 16.19 0.17
CA PRO A 204 -15.41 16.02 -1.05
C PRO A 204 -15.86 17.33 -1.70
N GLN A 205 -16.40 18.27 -0.92
CA GLN A 205 -16.84 19.57 -1.44
C GLN A 205 -15.70 20.36 -2.06
N ASN A 206 -14.56 20.44 -1.36
CA ASN A 206 -13.38 21.16 -1.83
C ASN A 206 -12.80 20.48 -3.08
N ARG A 207 -12.67 19.15 -3.07
CA ARG A 207 -12.14 18.40 -4.23
C ARG A 207 -13.01 18.60 -5.47
N LEU A 208 -14.34 18.55 -5.31
CA LEU A 208 -15.29 18.81 -6.39
C LEU A 208 -15.14 20.23 -6.92
N HIS A 209 -15.03 21.22 -6.04
CA HIS A 209 -14.80 22.62 -6.42
C HIS A 209 -13.47 22.81 -7.16
N GLN A 210 -12.36 22.28 -6.65
CA GLN A 210 -11.05 22.33 -7.31
C GLN A 210 -11.08 21.67 -8.69
N THR A 211 -11.81 20.55 -8.83
CA THR A 211 -11.99 19.86 -10.11
C THR A 211 -12.77 20.71 -11.12
N LYS A 212 -13.82 21.43 -10.67
CA LYS A 212 -14.55 22.39 -11.53
C LYS A 212 -13.64 23.50 -12.01
N LEU A 213 -12.93 24.16 -11.10
CA LEU A 213 -12.00 25.25 -11.43
C LEU A 213 -10.97 24.83 -12.48
N LEU A 214 -10.34 23.66 -12.31
CA LEU A 214 -9.34 23.15 -13.25
C LEU A 214 -9.95 22.72 -14.59
N LYS A 215 -11.15 22.12 -14.59
CA LYS A 215 -11.89 21.79 -15.82
C LYS A 215 -12.15 23.06 -16.63
N ASP A 216 -12.59 24.12 -15.96
CA ASP A 216 -12.92 25.40 -16.59
C ASP A 216 -11.67 26.13 -17.11
N ALA A 217 -10.58 26.14 -16.32
CA ALA A 217 -9.32 26.75 -16.71
C ALA A 217 -8.63 26.05 -17.89
N LEU A 218 -8.82 24.73 -18.02
CA LEU A 218 -8.39 23.97 -19.19
C LEU A 218 -9.36 24.06 -20.37
N ALA A 219 -10.42 24.88 -20.26
CA ALA A 219 -11.46 25.03 -21.25
C ALA A 219 -12.06 23.68 -21.71
N ILE A 220 -12.22 22.71 -20.81
CA ILE A 220 -12.89 21.43 -21.08
C ILE A 220 -14.40 21.65 -20.92
N LYS A 221 -14.97 22.42 -21.84
CA LYS A 221 -16.37 22.85 -21.85
C LYS A 221 -16.80 23.17 -23.29
N GLU A 222 -18.08 23.37 -23.49
CA GLU A 222 -18.64 23.88 -24.73
C GLU A 222 -17.99 25.21 -25.14
N GLY A 223 -17.85 25.43 -26.46
CA GLY A 223 -17.23 26.64 -27.03
C GLY A 223 -15.70 26.63 -27.10
N ASN A 224 -15.04 25.55 -26.69
CA ASN A 224 -13.60 25.38 -26.94
C ASN A 224 -13.35 25.25 -28.46
N PRO A 225 -12.47 26.08 -29.08
CA PRO A 225 -12.25 26.05 -30.53
C PRO A 225 -11.75 24.70 -31.06
N HIS A 226 -10.89 24.02 -30.30
CA HIS A 226 -10.34 22.72 -30.70
C HIS A 226 -11.38 21.60 -30.59
N LEU A 227 -12.22 21.62 -29.55
CA LEU A 227 -13.30 20.64 -29.41
C LEU A 227 -14.38 20.87 -30.47
N SER A 228 -14.75 22.13 -30.71
CA SER A 228 -15.76 22.50 -31.71
C SER A 228 -15.32 22.13 -33.12
N ALA A 229 -14.04 22.36 -33.47
CA ALA A 229 -13.46 21.94 -34.74
C ALA A 229 -13.46 20.40 -34.92
N ALA A 230 -13.44 19.65 -33.82
CA ALA A 230 -13.56 18.19 -33.83
C ALA A 230 -15.02 17.69 -33.77
N GLY A 231 -16.01 18.60 -33.78
CA GLY A 231 -17.44 18.25 -33.65
C GLY A 231 -17.83 17.78 -32.24
N ILE A 232 -17.02 18.08 -31.22
CA ILE A 232 -17.24 17.65 -29.83
C ILE A 232 -17.82 18.81 -29.04
N SER A 233 -18.98 18.60 -28.42
CA SER A 233 -19.50 19.47 -27.35
C SER A 233 -19.47 18.74 -26.01
N VAL A 234 -19.15 19.47 -24.94
CA VAL A 234 -19.04 18.93 -23.59
C VAL A 234 -20.15 19.53 -22.74
N VAL A 235 -21.05 18.66 -22.26
CA VAL A 235 -22.17 19.05 -21.41
C VAL A 235 -21.67 19.77 -20.14
N ASN A 236 -22.37 20.84 -19.79
CA ASN A 236 -22.09 21.61 -18.58
C ASN A 236 -22.50 20.84 -17.32
N GLY A 237 -21.70 20.96 -16.26
CA GLY A 237 -21.91 20.26 -15.00
C GLY A 237 -21.31 18.85 -14.93
N PHE A 238 -21.71 18.09 -13.91
CA PHE A 238 -21.32 16.70 -13.70
C PHE A 238 -22.52 15.77 -13.89
N THR A 239 -22.24 14.53 -14.25
CA THR A 239 -23.25 13.51 -14.47
C THR A 239 -23.94 13.14 -13.15
N SER A 240 -25.27 13.26 -13.11
CA SER A 240 -26.09 12.73 -12.01
C SER A 240 -26.45 11.26 -12.27
N VAL A 241 -26.31 10.43 -11.26
CA VAL A 241 -26.58 8.98 -11.30
C VAL A 241 -27.38 8.56 -10.07
N PRO A 242 -28.36 7.64 -10.22
CA PRO A 242 -29.01 7.04 -9.06
C PRO A 242 -28.02 6.10 -8.34
N GLY A 243 -28.04 6.13 -7.02
CA GLY A 243 -27.33 5.17 -6.18
C GLY A 243 -28.28 4.51 -5.20
N ARG A 244 -28.03 3.24 -4.88
CA ARG A 244 -28.77 2.49 -3.86
C ARG A 244 -27.89 2.29 -2.63
N VAL A 245 -28.46 2.29 -1.43
CA VAL A 245 -27.70 1.99 -0.21
C VAL A 245 -28.09 0.60 0.27
N LEU A 246 -27.14 -0.33 0.25
CA LEU A 246 -27.33 -1.67 0.78
C LEU A 246 -27.45 -1.64 2.31
N PRO A 247 -28.27 -2.52 2.91
CA PRO A 247 -28.36 -2.64 4.36
C PRO A 247 -27.03 -3.15 4.92
N SER A 248 -26.61 -2.57 6.06
CA SER A 248 -25.46 -3.09 6.80
C SER A 248 -25.79 -4.42 7.46
N PRO A 249 -24.87 -5.40 7.42
CA PRO A 249 -25.04 -6.66 8.14
C PRO A 249 -24.99 -6.43 9.65
N SER A 250 -25.56 -7.38 10.40
CA SER A 250 -25.40 -7.46 11.85
C SER A 250 -24.11 -8.20 12.20
N ILE A 251 -23.43 -7.78 13.26
CA ILE A 251 -22.21 -8.42 13.76
C ILE A 251 -22.58 -9.41 14.88
N VAL A 252 -22.04 -10.62 14.82
CA VAL A 252 -22.33 -11.73 15.74
C VAL A 252 -21.08 -12.04 16.57
N TYR A 253 -21.12 -11.70 17.85
CA TYR A 253 -20.07 -11.99 18.83
C TYR A 253 -20.36 -13.25 19.65
N GLY A 254 -19.45 -13.61 20.56
CA GLY A 254 -19.61 -14.76 21.46
C GLY A 254 -20.90 -14.69 22.27
N GLY A 255 -21.51 -15.86 22.52
CA GLY A 255 -22.82 -15.95 23.16
C GLY A 255 -23.98 -15.45 22.29
N ASN A 256 -23.81 -15.44 20.96
CA ASN A 256 -24.79 -14.95 19.98
C ASN A 256 -25.21 -13.50 20.18
N GLN A 257 -24.34 -12.68 20.77
CA GLN A 257 -24.59 -11.26 20.94
C GLN A 257 -24.60 -10.57 19.57
N LEU A 258 -25.73 -9.96 19.22
CA LEU A 258 -25.88 -9.17 18.00
C LEU A 258 -25.54 -7.70 18.27
N VAL A 259 -24.65 -7.16 17.45
CA VAL A 259 -24.28 -5.73 17.46
C VAL A 259 -24.57 -5.15 16.07
N LYS A 260 -25.33 -4.07 16.02
CA LYS A 260 -25.61 -3.36 14.77
C LYS A 260 -24.60 -2.25 14.53
N PRO A 261 -24.09 -2.08 13.30
CA PRO A 261 -23.37 -0.89 12.92
C PRO A 261 -24.29 0.34 13.00
N VAL A 262 -23.82 1.42 13.63
CA VAL A 262 -24.62 2.64 13.90
C VAL A 262 -23.97 3.89 13.30
N ASP A 263 -22.63 3.98 13.27
CA ASP A 263 -21.88 5.20 12.90
C ASP A 263 -21.00 5.00 11.66
N ASN A 264 -21.54 5.21 10.46
CA ASN A 264 -20.79 5.04 9.21
C ASN A 264 -20.09 3.66 9.12
N CYS A 265 -20.83 2.61 9.47
CA CYS A 265 -20.36 1.23 9.50
C CYS A 265 -19.20 0.96 10.47
N LYS A 266 -19.19 1.70 11.59
CA LYS A 266 -18.53 1.30 12.83
C LYS A 266 -19.53 0.68 13.79
N TRP A 267 -18.99 -0.15 14.68
CA TRP A 267 -19.71 -0.69 15.82
C TRP A 267 -18.80 -0.68 17.06
N ASN A 268 -19.44 -0.74 18.23
CA ASN A 268 -18.73 -0.87 19.49
C ASN A 268 -18.81 -2.31 19.97
N GLY A 269 -17.70 -3.02 19.89
CA GLY A 269 -17.56 -4.37 20.43
C GLY A 269 -16.95 -4.42 21.83
N ASP A 270 -16.62 -3.30 22.48
CA ASP A 270 -15.80 -3.22 23.72
C ASP A 270 -16.23 -4.20 24.83
N ARG A 271 -17.54 -4.39 25.00
CA ARG A 271 -18.12 -5.26 26.04
C ARG A 271 -18.36 -6.71 25.59
N SER A 272 -18.09 -7.00 24.32
CA SER A 272 -18.34 -8.31 23.72
C SER A 272 -17.12 -9.23 23.84
N ARG A 273 -17.37 -10.53 24.06
CA ARG A 273 -16.36 -11.57 23.92
C ARG A 273 -16.22 -11.99 22.46
N PHE A 274 -15.04 -12.45 22.07
CA PHE A 274 -14.83 -13.01 20.74
C PHE A 274 -15.72 -14.23 20.51
N LEU A 275 -16.13 -14.43 19.26
CA LEU A 275 -17.02 -15.53 18.85
C LEU A 275 -16.37 -16.89 19.13
N GLU A 276 -15.13 -17.07 18.70
CA GLU A 276 -14.31 -18.25 18.94
C GLU A 276 -12.96 -17.78 19.53
N PRO A 277 -12.83 -17.74 20.86
CA PRO A 277 -11.58 -17.32 21.48
C PRO A 277 -10.48 -18.39 21.34
N ALA A 278 -9.28 -17.93 20.99
CA ALA A 278 -8.07 -18.74 20.88
C ALA A 278 -7.39 -18.92 22.25
N ARG A 279 -6.29 -19.69 22.24
CA ARG A 279 -5.44 -19.95 23.41
C ARG A 279 -4.05 -19.36 23.22
N LEU A 280 -3.70 -18.33 23.99
CA LEU A 280 -2.37 -17.75 24.08
C LEU A 280 -1.59 -18.42 25.22
N HIS A 281 -0.99 -19.58 24.92
CA HIS A 281 -0.16 -20.33 25.86
C HIS A 281 1.27 -20.43 25.37
N ASN A 282 2.21 -20.61 26.31
CA ASN A 282 3.63 -20.76 26.04
C ASN A 282 4.20 -19.68 25.09
N TRP A 283 4.09 -18.40 25.50
CA TRP A 283 4.45 -17.23 24.70
C TRP A 283 5.53 -16.37 25.39
N ALA A 284 6.23 -15.56 24.59
CA ALA A 284 7.32 -14.72 25.07
C ALA A 284 7.33 -13.34 24.41
N VAL A 285 8.02 -12.40 25.05
CA VAL A 285 8.17 -11.01 24.60
C VAL A 285 9.64 -10.70 24.40
N CYS A 286 9.99 -10.11 23.25
CA CYS A 286 11.27 -9.46 23.00
C CYS A 286 11.07 -7.95 22.98
N ALA A 287 11.74 -7.24 23.86
CA ALA A 287 11.79 -5.79 23.87
C ALA A 287 13.12 -5.32 23.27
N THR A 288 13.10 -4.28 22.44
CA THR A 288 14.32 -3.69 21.89
C THR A 288 14.23 -2.17 21.78
N LEU A 289 15.34 -1.53 22.14
CA LEU A 289 15.50 -0.08 22.22
C LEU A 289 16.64 0.40 21.34
N THR A 290 16.52 1.58 20.74
CA THR A 290 17.67 2.23 20.08
C THR A 290 18.77 2.55 21.09
N GLN A 291 20.02 2.68 20.64
CA GLN A 291 21.12 3.09 21.54
C GLN A 291 20.84 4.42 22.26
N ASN A 292 20.16 5.35 21.59
CA ASN A 292 19.78 6.63 22.17
C ASN A 292 18.68 6.47 23.23
N ASP A 293 17.68 5.62 22.96
CA ASP A 293 16.62 5.33 23.94
C ASP A 293 17.19 4.60 25.15
N SER A 294 18.08 3.62 24.96
CA SER A 294 18.76 2.91 26.03
C SER A 294 19.63 3.79 26.92
N ARG A 295 20.14 4.92 26.40
CA ARG A 295 20.89 5.92 27.18
C ARG A 295 19.97 6.89 27.92
N ARG A 296 18.79 7.19 27.36
CA ARG A 296 17.81 8.13 27.92
C ARG A 296 16.92 7.49 28.97
N LEU A 297 16.47 6.27 28.71
CA LEU A 297 15.60 5.51 29.60
C LEU A 297 16.47 4.66 30.52
N ASN A 298 16.21 4.73 31.82
CA ASN A 298 16.76 3.74 32.74
C ASN A 298 16.26 2.35 32.32
N VAL A 299 17.16 1.39 32.09
CA VAL A 299 16.81 0.02 31.67
C VAL A 299 15.76 -0.61 32.58
N LYS A 300 15.83 -0.34 33.90
CA LYS A 300 14.83 -0.81 34.87
C LYS A 300 13.43 -0.26 34.55
N TYR A 301 13.34 1.04 34.29
CA TYR A 301 12.07 1.70 33.94
C TYR A 301 11.45 1.11 32.66
N TYR A 302 12.26 0.83 31.64
CA TYR A 302 11.76 0.23 30.40
C TYR A 302 11.29 -1.23 30.57
N VAL A 303 11.99 -2.01 31.40
CA VAL A 303 11.56 -3.36 31.75
C VAL A 303 10.23 -3.32 32.51
N ASP A 304 10.07 -2.37 33.44
CA ASP A 304 8.82 -2.18 34.18
C ASP A 304 7.66 -1.77 33.25
N LEU A 305 7.92 -0.84 32.32
CA LEU A 305 6.96 -0.45 31.27
C LEU A 305 6.52 -1.65 30.41
N THR A 306 7.49 -2.49 30.03
CA THR A 306 7.23 -3.71 29.25
C THR A 306 6.34 -4.67 30.05
N ARG A 307 6.63 -4.88 31.34
CA ARG A 307 5.82 -5.72 32.23
C ARG A 307 4.40 -5.18 32.38
N GLU A 308 4.24 -3.86 32.55
CA GLU A 308 2.91 -3.24 32.64
C GLU A 308 2.11 -3.46 31.35
N TYR A 309 2.73 -3.25 30.19
CA TYR A 309 2.05 -3.46 28.90
C TYR A 309 1.63 -4.93 28.71
N VAL A 310 2.49 -5.87 29.06
CA VAL A 310 2.18 -7.31 29.05
C VAL A 310 0.98 -7.61 29.94
N ALA A 311 0.94 -7.06 31.17
CA ALA A 311 -0.19 -7.24 32.06
C ALA A 311 -1.50 -6.66 31.49
N ARG A 312 -1.44 -5.51 30.80
CA ARG A 312 -2.61 -4.93 30.09
C ARG A 312 -3.11 -5.85 28.97
N ILE A 313 -2.20 -6.45 28.19
CA ILE A 313 -2.55 -7.41 27.14
C ILE A 313 -3.23 -8.63 27.75
N GLU A 314 -2.65 -9.23 28.79
CA GLU A 314 -3.24 -10.40 29.45
C GLU A 314 -4.62 -10.09 30.02
N GLY A 315 -4.76 -8.98 30.74
CA GLY A 315 -6.05 -8.55 31.28
C GLY A 315 -7.09 -8.36 30.18
N ARG A 316 -6.70 -7.75 29.05
CA ARG A 316 -7.61 -7.54 27.94
C ARG A 316 -7.96 -8.82 27.18
N CYS A 317 -7.01 -9.74 26.99
CA CYS A 317 -7.27 -11.09 26.48
C CYS A 317 -8.35 -11.80 27.30
N ARG A 318 -8.22 -11.81 28.64
CA ARG A 318 -9.23 -12.42 29.53
C ARG A 318 -10.60 -11.76 29.40
N GLN A 319 -10.66 -10.43 29.31
CA GLN A 319 -11.92 -9.70 29.10
C GLN A 319 -12.60 -10.08 27.78
N ARG A 320 -11.80 -10.30 26.72
CA ARG A 320 -12.28 -10.74 25.40
C ARG A 320 -12.58 -12.24 25.29
N GLY A 321 -12.30 -13.00 26.34
CA GLY A 321 -12.52 -14.45 26.40
C GLY A 321 -11.36 -15.30 25.89
N VAL A 322 -10.24 -14.69 25.47
CA VAL A 322 -9.02 -15.41 25.09
C VAL A 322 -8.41 -16.06 26.33
N ASP A 323 -8.17 -17.35 26.25
CA ASP A 323 -7.47 -18.10 27.31
C ASP A 323 -5.97 -17.79 27.22
N VAL A 324 -5.45 -17.07 28.22
CA VAL A 324 -4.09 -16.54 28.22
C VAL A 324 -3.33 -16.96 29.48
N GLU A 325 -2.20 -17.63 29.27
CA GLU A 325 -1.23 -17.91 30.32
C GLU A 325 -0.36 -16.68 30.58
N PRO A 326 0.23 -16.55 31.79
CA PRO A 326 1.25 -15.54 32.06
C PRO A 326 2.39 -15.59 31.02
N CYS A 327 2.87 -14.43 30.60
CA CYS A 327 4.04 -14.35 29.72
C CYS A 327 5.24 -15.09 30.31
N ALA A 328 5.77 -16.07 29.58
CA ALA A 328 6.75 -16.99 30.14
C ALA A 328 8.19 -16.45 30.10
N GLU A 329 8.47 -15.45 29.27
CA GLU A 329 9.76 -14.78 29.21
C GLU A 329 9.62 -13.36 28.65
N ILE A 330 10.28 -12.38 29.28
CA ILE A 330 10.50 -11.05 28.74
C ILE A 330 12.01 -10.88 28.53
N PHE A 331 12.43 -10.79 27.28
CA PHE A 331 13.83 -10.71 26.87
C PHE A 331 14.15 -9.31 26.32
N ASN A 332 15.28 -8.73 26.71
CA ASN A 332 15.74 -7.44 26.19
C ASN A 332 16.88 -7.65 25.18
N LEU A 333 16.59 -7.43 23.90
CA LEU A 333 17.56 -7.62 22.81
C LEU A 333 18.46 -6.38 22.68
N GLN A 334 19.73 -6.56 23.10
CA GLN A 334 20.74 -5.50 23.09
C GLN A 334 21.26 -5.16 21.69
N ARG A 335 21.40 -6.18 20.82
CA ARG A 335 21.94 -6.03 19.47
C ARG A 335 20.84 -6.21 18.44
N GLN A 336 20.58 -5.16 17.66
CA GLN A 336 19.55 -5.12 16.62
C GLN A 336 20.11 -5.58 15.27
N ASN A 337 20.54 -6.84 15.20
CA ASN A 337 21.02 -7.43 13.96
C ASN A 337 20.35 -8.78 13.71
N PHE A 338 20.50 -9.28 12.49
CA PHE A 338 19.85 -10.51 12.04
C PHE A 338 20.28 -11.72 12.90
N GLU A 339 21.57 -11.87 13.18
CA GLU A 339 22.09 -13.01 13.95
C GLU A 339 21.52 -13.05 15.37
N SER A 340 21.50 -11.94 16.09
CA SER A 340 20.96 -11.89 17.45
C SER A 340 19.45 -12.12 17.49
N LEU A 341 18.70 -11.68 16.47
CA LEU A 341 17.28 -12.05 16.33
C LEU A 341 17.12 -13.55 16.06
N LYS A 342 17.94 -14.10 15.16
CA LYS A 342 17.91 -15.52 14.77
C LYS A 342 18.23 -16.44 15.94
N GLU A 343 19.28 -16.14 16.70
CA GLU A 343 19.65 -16.84 17.93
C GLU A 343 18.49 -16.85 18.94
N TRP A 344 17.84 -15.70 19.14
CA TRP A 344 16.70 -15.62 20.03
C TRP A 344 15.54 -16.48 19.52
N TYR A 345 15.14 -16.36 18.25
CA TYR A 345 14.12 -17.21 17.63
C TYR A 345 14.42 -18.71 17.80
N ALA A 346 15.66 -19.14 17.55
CA ALA A 346 16.09 -20.53 17.73
C ALA A 346 15.91 -20.99 19.18
N SER A 347 16.31 -20.16 20.15
CA SER A 347 16.11 -20.47 21.58
C SER A 347 14.62 -20.60 21.94
N GLN A 348 13.76 -19.76 21.36
CA GLN A 348 12.32 -19.81 21.61
C GLN A 348 11.66 -21.02 20.93
N LYS A 349 12.16 -21.43 19.75
CA LYS A 349 11.73 -22.67 19.10
C LYS A 349 12.07 -23.89 19.96
N ALA A 350 13.28 -23.95 20.52
CA ALA A 350 13.70 -25.03 21.43
C ALA A 350 12.84 -25.10 22.70
N LYS A 351 12.30 -23.97 23.16
CA LYS A 351 11.35 -23.86 24.28
C LYS A 351 9.89 -24.14 23.87
N ASN A 352 9.65 -24.59 22.64
CA ASN A 352 8.33 -24.82 22.06
C ASN A 352 7.39 -23.61 22.12
N ARG A 353 7.93 -22.38 22.10
CA ARG A 353 7.10 -21.16 22.12
C ARG A 353 6.19 -21.12 20.89
N ARG A 354 4.94 -20.74 21.09
CA ARG A 354 3.94 -20.68 20.02
C ARG A 354 3.68 -19.27 19.51
N TYR A 355 4.03 -18.26 20.29
CA TYR A 355 3.78 -16.86 19.98
C TYR A 355 4.89 -15.96 20.54
N LEU A 356 5.37 -15.03 19.71
CA LEU A 356 6.40 -14.05 20.06
C LEU A 356 5.91 -12.61 19.84
N MET A 357 5.91 -11.81 20.90
CA MET A 357 5.62 -10.39 20.80
C MET A 357 6.92 -9.58 20.76
N PHE A 358 7.01 -8.61 19.86
CA PHE A 358 8.14 -7.69 19.75
C PHE A 358 7.68 -6.28 20.14
N LEU A 359 8.27 -5.70 21.18
CA LEU A 359 8.11 -4.30 21.53
C LEU A 359 9.35 -3.54 21.06
N THR A 360 9.18 -2.67 20.07
CA THR A 360 10.32 -2.07 19.34
C THR A 360 10.24 -0.55 19.37
N SER A 361 11.33 0.13 19.68
CA SER A 361 11.42 1.58 19.43
C SER A 361 11.06 1.92 17.98
N ASP A 362 10.38 3.04 17.77
CA ASP A 362 9.91 3.49 16.44
C ASP A 362 11.05 3.65 15.42
N GLY A 363 12.26 3.96 15.87
CA GLY A 363 13.45 4.09 15.02
C GLY A 363 14.04 2.77 14.49
N ILE A 364 13.60 1.62 15.01
CA ILE A 364 14.15 0.30 14.65
C ILE A 364 13.40 -0.25 13.43
N LYS A 365 14.16 -0.57 12.37
CA LYS A 365 13.66 -1.11 11.09
C LYS A 365 14.01 -2.60 10.94
N GLN A 366 13.41 -3.45 11.77
CA GLN A 366 13.64 -4.90 11.74
C GLN A 366 12.38 -5.73 11.44
N HIS A 367 11.26 -5.07 11.11
CA HIS A 367 9.99 -5.73 10.82
C HIS A 367 10.18 -6.87 9.84
N ASP A 368 10.78 -6.62 8.68
CA ASP A 368 10.87 -7.64 7.64
C ASP A 368 11.78 -8.83 8.05
N LEU A 369 12.79 -8.60 8.90
CA LEU A 369 13.65 -9.66 9.46
C LEU A 369 12.91 -10.53 10.47
N ILE A 370 12.14 -9.93 11.38
CA ILE A 370 11.28 -10.67 12.33
C ILE A 370 10.38 -11.64 11.56
N LYS A 371 9.96 -11.23 10.37
CA LYS A 371 8.93 -11.90 9.59
C LYS A 371 9.49 -12.93 8.62
N LEU A 372 10.72 -12.75 8.16
CA LEU A 372 11.53 -13.82 7.58
C LEU A 372 11.72 -14.96 8.61
N LEU A 373 12.11 -14.63 9.85
CA LEU A 373 12.34 -15.62 10.90
C LEU A 373 11.04 -16.30 11.40
N GLU A 374 9.91 -15.62 11.36
CA GLU A 374 8.59 -16.22 11.61
C GLU A 374 8.33 -17.42 10.67
N ILE A 375 8.67 -17.28 9.38
CA ILE A 375 8.54 -18.36 8.39
C ILE A 375 9.58 -19.45 8.62
N GLU A 376 10.84 -19.09 8.88
CA GLU A 376 11.92 -20.06 9.09
C GLU A 376 11.66 -20.94 10.34
N TYR A 377 11.24 -20.33 11.44
CA TYR A 377 11.03 -21.05 12.71
C TYR A 377 9.60 -21.52 12.93
N GLN A 378 8.65 -21.12 12.07
CA GLN A 378 7.24 -21.47 12.19
C GLN A 378 6.66 -21.07 13.56
N ILE A 379 6.92 -19.84 14.00
CA ILE A 379 6.40 -19.27 15.25
C ILE A 379 5.70 -17.96 14.95
N VAL A 380 4.43 -17.86 15.33
CA VAL A 380 3.62 -16.65 15.14
C VAL A 380 4.28 -15.46 15.84
N SER A 381 4.37 -14.31 15.16
CA SER A 381 4.92 -13.09 15.75
C SER A 381 4.03 -11.86 15.58
N GLN A 382 4.18 -10.91 16.51
CA GLN A 382 3.53 -9.60 16.47
C GLN A 382 4.46 -8.52 16.96
N GLU A 383 4.75 -7.55 16.09
CA GLU A 383 5.50 -6.34 16.46
C GLU A 383 4.54 -5.21 16.85
N ILE A 384 4.89 -4.49 17.92
CA ILE A 384 4.24 -3.28 18.41
C ILE A 384 5.32 -2.20 18.56
N LYS A 385 5.05 -0.99 18.07
CA LYS A 385 5.97 0.14 18.20
C LYS A 385 5.86 0.79 19.58
N GLY A 386 6.98 1.30 20.10
CA GLY A 386 7.09 1.94 21.42
C GLY A 386 6.07 3.06 21.60
N SER A 387 5.89 3.92 20.59
CA SER A 387 4.85 4.96 20.59
C SER A 387 3.43 4.44 20.83
N LYS A 388 3.11 3.20 20.43
CA LYS A 388 1.82 2.56 20.68
C LYS A 388 1.73 1.95 22.08
N VAL A 389 2.82 1.39 22.58
CA VAL A 389 2.94 0.94 23.98
C VAL A 389 2.69 2.13 24.91
N ASP A 390 3.41 3.23 24.69
CA ASP A 390 3.28 4.46 25.47
C ASP A 390 1.86 5.01 25.43
N ALA A 391 1.22 5.03 24.24
CA ALA A 391 -0.14 5.52 24.10
C ALA A 391 -1.17 4.66 24.86
N VAL A 392 -0.98 3.34 24.95
CA VAL A 392 -1.84 2.46 25.74
C VAL A 392 -1.65 2.71 27.23
N LEU A 393 -0.41 2.81 27.70
CA LEU A 393 -0.10 2.95 29.12
C LEU A 393 -0.41 4.36 29.67
N SER A 394 0.04 5.39 28.97
CA SER A 394 -0.06 6.79 29.44
C SER A 394 -1.39 7.45 29.09
N ARG A 395 -2.01 7.09 27.96
CA ARG A 395 -3.25 7.74 27.46
C ARG A 395 -4.46 6.82 27.47
N ASN A 396 -4.33 5.61 28.04
CA ASN A 396 -5.40 4.62 28.15
C ASN A 396 -6.11 4.35 26.81
N GLN A 397 -5.34 4.24 25.71
CA GLN A 397 -5.90 3.98 24.37
C GLN A 397 -6.41 2.53 24.23
N ASN A 398 -7.52 2.21 24.88
CA ASN A 398 -8.12 0.88 24.91
C ASN A 398 -8.46 0.32 23.53
N GLN A 399 -8.84 1.17 22.56
CA GLN A 399 -9.09 0.74 21.19
C GLN A 399 -7.81 0.18 20.52
N THR A 400 -6.66 0.79 20.79
CA THR A 400 -5.37 0.29 20.28
C THR A 400 -5.07 -1.07 20.88
N LEU A 401 -5.25 -1.22 22.20
CA LEU A 401 -5.07 -2.48 22.92
C LEU A 401 -6.01 -3.58 22.37
N ASP A 402 -7.27 -3.24 22.12
CA ASP A 402 -8.24 -4.14 21.50
C ASP A 402 -7.85 -4.62 20.13
N ASN A 403 -7.42 -3.73 19.26
CA ASN A 403 -7.00 -4.10 17.91
C ASN A 403 -5.79 -5.05 17.96
N VAL A 404 -4.92 -4.93 18.98
CA VAL A 404 -3.82 -5.87 19.22
C VAL A 404 -4.33 -7.23 19.69
N VAL A 405 -5.26 -7.26 20.65
CA VAL A 405 -5.85 -8.51 21.16
C VAL A 405 -6.69 -9.23 20.09
N ALA A 406 -7.40 -8.49 19.24
CA ALA A 406 -8.13 -9.02 18.09
C ALA A 406 -7.17 -9.71 17.09
N LYS A 407 -5.98 -9.13 16.85
CA LYS A 407 -4.92 -9.76 16.04
C LYS A 407 -4.33 -11.00 16.70
N ILE A 408 -4.11 -10.97 18.02
CA ILE A 408 -3.63 -12.15 18.78
C ILE A 408 -4.60 -13.31 18.57
N ASN A 409 -5.90 -13.06 18.78
CA ASN A 409 -6.94 -14.08 18.64
C ASN A 409 -6.91 -14.71 17.23
N GLU A 410 -6.91 -13.87 16.20
CA GLU A 410 -6.97 -14.33 14.81
C GLU A 410 -5.69 -15.07 14.37
N LYS A 411 -4.52 -14.60 14.81
CA LYS A 411 -3.23 -15.26 14.54
C LYS A 411 -3.08 -16.61 15.22
N LEU A 412 -3.86 -16.87 16.26
CA LEU A 412 -3.90 -18.15 16.97
C LEU A 412 -5.11 -19.01 16.55
N GLY A 413 -5.78 -18.63 15.45
CA GLY A 413 -6.86 -19.40 14.84
C GLY A 413 -8.26 -19.10 15.37
N GLY A 414 -8.40 -18.14 16.30
CA GLY A 414 -9.70 -17.69 16.79
C GLY A 414 -10.47 -16.84 15.78
N VAL A 415 -11.75 -16.64 16.05
CA VAL A 415 -12.69 -15.82 15.28
C VAL A 415 -13.24 -14.73 16.21
N ASN A 416 -13.06 -13.46 15.84
CA ASN A 416 -13.48 -12.34 16.67
C ASN A 416 -15.00 -12.15 16.58
N TYR A 417 -15.56 -12.23 15.38
CA TYR A 417 -17.00 -12.13 15.11
C TYR A 417 -17.35 -12.67 13.73
N ASN A 418 -18.60 -13.08 13.56
CA ASN A 418 -19.20 -13.34 12.24
C ASN A 418 -20.15 -12.20 11.87
N ILE A 419 -20.71 -12.25 10.67
CA ILE A 419 -21.77 -11.36 10.20
C ILE A 419 -23.02 -12.12 9.79
N MET A 420 -24.12 -11.38 9.75
CA MET A 420 -25.42 -11.80 9.27
C MET A 420 -25.94 -10.75 8.28
N LEU A 421 -26.17 -11.14 7.02
CA LEU A 421 -26.68 -10.23 5.99
C LEU A 421 -28.15 -9.84 6.23
N GLY A 422 -28.93 -10.80 6.71
CA GLY A 422 -30.34 -10.62 7.03
C GLY A 422 -30.56 -9.99 8.40
N THR A 423 -31.83 -9.84 8.75
CA THR A 423 -32.26 -9.30 10.05
C THR A 423 -32.43 -10.38 11.10
N ARG A 424 -32.70 -11.62 10.67
CA ARG A 424 -32.90 -12.80 11.50
C ARG A 424 -31.94 -13.91 11.07
N PRO A 425 -31.49 -14.78 11.99
CA PRO A 425 -30.61 -15.91 11.66
C PRO A 425 -31.17 -16.84 10.58
N THR A 426 -32.48 -17.00 10.51
CA THR A 426 -33.19 -17.87 9.57
C THR A 426 -33.37 -17.27 8.17
N ASP A 427 -33.03 -16.00 7.95
CA ASP A 427 -33.21 -15.37 6.64
C ASP A 427 -32.27 -16.03 5.61
N ASP A 428 -32.82 -16.47 4.47
CA ASP A 428 -32.09 -17.20 3.43
C ASP A 428 -30.88 -16.43 2.88
N VAL A 429 -30.91 -15.09 2.94
CA VAL A 429 -29.79 -14.26 2.51
C VAL A 429 -28.50 -14.55 3.30
N ASN A 430 -28.60 -15.03 4.54
CA ASN A 430 -27.43 -15.39 5.36
C ASN A 430 -26.65 -16.56 4.77
N LYS A 431 -27.32 -17.46 4.06
CA LYS A 431 -26.72 -18.63 3.41
C LYS A 431 -25.65 -18.24 2.40
N TRP A 432 -25.74 -17.05 1.80
CA TRP A 432 -24.71 -16.53 0.87
C TRP A 432 -23.33 -16.38 1.49
N ILE A 433 -23.22 -16.19 2.80
CA ILE A 433 -21.92 -16.01 3.49
C ILE A 433 -21.66 -17.13 4.51
N SER A 434 -22.71 -17.76 5.05
CA SER A 434 -22.59 -18.75 6.13
C SER A 434 -22.55 -20.20 5.68
N ASP A 435 -22.92 -20.53 4.44
CA ASP A 435 -22.87 -21.92 3.97
C ASP A 435 -21.43 -22.38 3.73
N LYS A 436 -21.13 -23.63 4.14
CA LYS A 436 -19.80 -24.24 4.02
C LYS A 436 -19.47 -24.78 2.62
N ASP A 437 -20.40 -24.70 1.68
CA ASP A 437 -20.20 -25.15 0.29
C ASP A 437 -19.91 -23.97 -0.67
N ARG A 438 -19.68 -22.77 -0.14
CA ARG A 438 -19.28 -21.59 -0.91
C ARG A 438 -17.86 -21.19 -0.55
N MET A 439 -17.02 -21.06 -1.57
CA MET A 439 -15.64 -20.63 -1.41
C MET A 439 -15.45 -19.24 -2.01
N PHE A 440 -14.93 -18.31 -1.21
CA PHE A 440 -14.53 -16.99 -1.67
C PHE A 440 -13.01 -16.94 -1.74
N VAL A 441 -12.46 -16.53 -2.87
CA VAL A 441 -11.01 -16.43 -3.08
C VAL A 441 -10.65 -15.05 -3.60
N GLY A 442 -9.67 -14.40 -2.99
CA GLY A 442 -9.04 -13.19 -3.49
C GLY A 442 -7.65 -13.48 -4.04
N PHE A 443 -7.28 -12.82 -5.13
CA PHE A 443 -5.94 -12.83 -5.71
C PHE A 443 -5.42 -11.39 -5.88
N GLU A 444 -4.19 -11.14 -5.45
CA GLU A 444 -3.49 -9.86 -5.60
C GLU A 444 -2.04 -10.10 -6.02
N ILE A 445 -1.49 -9.22 -6.86
CA ILE A 445 -0.09 -9.26 -7.26
C ILE A 445 0.71 -8.06 -6.73
N SER A 446 1.85 -8.35 -6.09
CA SER A 446 2.87 -7.36 -5.78
C SER A 446 4.00 -7.45 -6.80
N ASN A 447 4.11 -6.43 -7.65
CA ASN A 447 5.11 -6.36 -8.72
C ASN A 447 6.36 -5.58 -8.25
N PRO A 448 7.57 -5.94 -8.72
CA PRO A 448 8.74 -5.07 -8.59
C PRO A 448 8.52 -3.74 -9.35
N PRO A 449 9.32 -2.70 -9.06
CA PRO A 449 9.28 -1.44 -9.82
C PRO A 449 9.44 -1.69 -11.33
N ALA A 450 8.72 -0.92 -12.15
CA ALA A 450 8.78 -1.03 -13.60
C ALA A 450 10.16 -0.63 -14.11
N LEU A 451 10.71 -1.38 -15.08
CA LEU A 451 11.82 -0.91 -15.88
C LEU A 451 11.31 -0.03 -17.02
N SER A 452 12.01 1.06 -17.29
CA SER A 452 11.75 1.88 -18.47
C SER A 452 12.17 1.16 -19.75
N LYS A 453 11.59 1.55 -20.89
CA LYS A 453 11.99 1.00 -22.21
C LYS A 453 13.50 1.09 -22.45
N VAL A 454 14.09 2.24 -22.12
CA VAL A 454 15.53 2.48 -22.26
C VAL A 454 16.36 1.56 -21.37
N GLU A 455 15.88 1.20 -20.18
CA GLU A 455 16.55 0.24 -19.30
C GLU A 455 16.50 -1.17 -19.88
N ILE A 456 15.33 -1.59 -20.37
CA ILE A 456 15.13 -2.90 -21.00
C ILE A 456 15.99 -3.03 -22.27
N GLU A 457 16.00 -2.02 -23.14
CA GLU A 457 16.82 -1.96 -24.35
C GLU A 457 18.33 -2.04 -24.04
N ARG A 458 18.74 -1.65 -22.84
CA ARG A 458 20.12 -1.76 -22.34
C ARG A 458 20.39 -3.07 -21.60
N GLY A 459 19.48 -4.04 -21.67
CA GLY A 459 19.63 -5.35 -21.05
C GLY A 459 19.36 -5.37 -19.54
N ALA A 460 18.69 -4.36 -18.97
CA ALA A 460 18.28 -4.43 -17.57
C ALA A 460 17.23 -5.52 -17.37
N THR A 461 17.44 -6.35 -16.35
CA THR A 461 16.52 -7.41 -15.95
C THR A 461 15.93 -7.13 -14.57
N TYR A 462 14.74 -7.67 -14.32
CA TYR A 462 14.14 -7.64 -12.99
C TYR A 462 14.96 -8.53 -12.05
N ARG A 463 15.42 -7.94 -10.94
CA ARG A 463 16.21 -8.64 -9.92
C ARG A 463 15.37 -9.24 -8.79
N MET A 464 14.07 -8.98 -8.80
CA MET A 464 13.14 -9.46 -7.79
C MET A 464 11.93 -10.07 -8.50
N PRO A 465 11.39 -11.19 -7.98
CA PRO A 465 10.18 -11.80 -8.52
C PRO A 465 8.95 -10.93 -8.25
N SER A 466 7.86 -11.25 -8.94
CA SER A 466 6.53 -10.83 -8.49
C SER A 466 6.00 -11.81 -7.45
N VAL A 467 5.07 -11.34 -6.63
CA VAL A 467 4.46 -12.15 -5.57
C VAL A 467 2.97 -12.21 -5.79
N LEU A 468 2.43 -13.41 -5.99
CA LEU A 468 1.00 -13.67 -6.08
C LEU A 468 0.51 -14.07 -4.69
N GLY A 469 -0.22 -13.17 -4.04
CA GLY A 469 -0.91 -13.44 -2.79
C GLY A 469 -2.33 -13.94 -3.04
N TRP A 470 -2.82 -14.80 -2.15
CA TRP A 470 -4.21 -15.23 -2.15
C TRP A 470 -4.80 -15.24 -0.74
N GLY A 471 -6.12 -15.12 -0.67
CA GLY A 471 -6.88 -15.25 0.57
C GLY A 471 -8.19 -15.98 0.32
N ALA A 472 -8.57 -16.92 1.19
CA ALA A 472 -9.80 -17.69 1.06
C ALA A 472 -10.37 -18.14 2.41
N ASN A 473 -11.67 -18.46 2.44
CA ASN A 473 -12.34 -19.01 3.62
C ASN A 473 -12.04 -20.49 3.85
N CYS A 474 -10.76 -20.84 3.93
CA CYS A 474 -10.27 -22.21 4.11
C CYS A 474 -10.10 -22.59 5.59
N ALA A 475 -11.09 -22.25 6.42
CA ALA A 475 -11.11 -22.55 7.85
C ALA A 475 -12.42 -23.24 8.25
N LYS A 476 -12.48 -23.77 9.48
CA LYS A 476 -13.66 -24.48 9.98
C LYS A 476 -14.89 -23.57 10.04
N ASN A 477 -14.68 -22.32 10.42
CA ASN A 477 -15.68 -21.26 10.33
C ASN A 477 -15.71 -20.71 8.89
N PRO A 478 -16.86 -20.73 8.20
CA PRO A 478 -16.97 -20.33 6.79
C PRO A 478 -16.72 -18.83 6.55
N GLN A 479 -16.70 -18.01 7.60
CA GLN A 479 -16.46 -16.57 7.52
C GLN A 479 -15.04 -16.16 7.93
N GLN A 480 -14.18 -17.12 8.29
CA GLN A 480 -12.80 -16.89 8.66
C GLN A 480 -11.89 -17.04 7.44
N TYR A 481 -11.04 -16.04 7.18
CA TYR A 481 -10.19 -15.98 5.98
C TYR A 481 -8.71 -16.21 6.29
N LEU A 482 -8.14 -17.21 5.63
CA LEU A 482 -6.71 -17.52 5.65
C LEU A 482 -6.09 -17.15 4.32
N GLY A 483 -4.76 -17.10 4.25
CA GLY A 483 -4.08 -16.80 2.99
C GLY A 483 -2.60 -17.15 3.02
N ASP A 484 -2.01 -17.14 1.83
CA ASP A 484 -0.60 -17.40 1.61
C ASP A 484 -0.13 -16.66 0.35
N TYR A 485 1.12 -16.84 -0.05
CA TYR A 485 1.65 -16.30 -1.30
C TYR A 485 2.59 -17.27 -1.99
N VAL A 486 2.85 -17.01 -3.28
CA VAL A 486 3.87 -17.69 -4.07
C VAL A 486 4.68 -16.67 -4.88
N TYR A 487 5.94 -16.97 -5.11
CA TYR A 487 6.81 -16.20 -6.01
C TYR A 487 6.61 -16.68 -7.45
N ILE A 488 6.52 -15.71 -8.35
CA ILE A 488 6.27 -15.92 -9.79
C ILE A 488 7.17 -15.00 -10.62
N GLU A 489 7.24 -15.30 -11.92
CA GLU A 489 8.03 -14.51 -12.86
C GLU A 489 7.58 -13.04 -12.88
N PRO A 490 8.54 -12.09 -12.89
CA PRO A 490 8.18 -10.68 -12.74
C PRO A 490 7.60 -10.08 -14.01
N ARG A 491 6.48 -9.36 -13.86
CA ARG A 491 5.88 -8.49 -14.91
C ARG A 491 5.71 -9.14 -16.28
N GLN A 492 5.31 -10.41 -16.29
CA GLN A 492 4.92 -11.12 -17.52
C GLN A 492 3.60 -10.56 -18.09
N SER A 493 3.36 -10.78 -19.38
CA SER A 493 2.06 -10.46 -20.00
C SER A 493 0.94 -11.29 -19.39
N ASP A 494 1.19 -12.59 -19.20
CA ASP A 494 0.43 -13.45 -18.30
C ASP A 494 1.06 -13.41 -16.90
N MET A 495 0.46 -12.60 -16.02
CA MET A 495 0.94 -12.44 -14.65
C MET A 495 0.62 -13.62 -13.71
N MET A 496 -0.36 -14.48 -14.00
CA MET A 496 -0.86 -15.45 -12.99
C MET A 496 -1.20 -16.84 -13.57
N GLY A 497 -1.58 -16.92 -14.84
CA GLY A 497 -2.20 -18.08 -15.47
C GLY A 497 -1.39 -19.36 -15.32
N ALA A 498 -0.07 -19.29 -15.55
CA ALA A 498 0.82 -20.44 -15.39
C ALA A 498 0.79 -21.06 -13.98
N LYS A 499 0.53 -20.27 -12.94
CA LYS A 499 0.53 -20.74 -11.54
C LYS A 499 -0.87 -20.99 -10.97
N LEU A 500 -1.91 -20.40 -11.57
CA LEU A 500 -3.28 -20.48 -11.06
C LEU A 500 -3.86 -21.91 -11.04
N SER A 501 -3.51 -22.75 -12.02
CA SER A 501 -3.97 -24.15 -12.07
C SER A 501 -3.49 -24.96 -10.86
N GLU A 502 -2.22 -24.81 -10.48
CA GLU A 502 -1.66 -25.44 -9.28
C GLU A 502 -2.21 -24.81 -8.00
N LEU A 503 -2.32 -23.47 -7.98
CA LEU A 503 -2.72 -22.74 -6.80
C LEU A 503 -4.17 -23.01 -6.41
N ILE A 504 -5.10 -23.07 -7.38
CA ILE A 504 -6.51 -23.38 -7.07
C ILE A 504 -6.66 -24.79 -6.51
N VAL A 505 -5.86 -25.75 -6.98
CA VAL A 505 -5.83 -27.13 -6.44
C VAL A 505 -5.40 -27.11 -4.98
N GLN A 506 -4.36 -26.35 -4.64
CA GLN A 506 -3.90 -26.21 -3.27
C GLN A 506 -4.96 -25.56 -2.37
N ILE A 507 -5.60 -24.48 -2.83
CA ILE A 507 -6.66 -23.78 -2.10
C ILE A 507 -7.85 -24.71 -1.85
N LEU A 508 -8.29 -25.46 -2.87
CA LEU A 508 -9.39 -26.42 -2.76
C LEU A 508 -9.08 -27.56 -1.79
N LYS A 509 -7.85 -28.09 -1.80
CA LYS A 509 -7.40 -29.10 -0.82
C LYS A 509 -7.43 -28.54 0.60
N ARG A 510 -6.98 -27.29 0.80
CA ARG A 510 -7.05 -26.62 2.11
C ARG A 510 -8.50 -26.42 2.54
N PHE A 511 -9.37 -25.95 1.65
CA PHE A 511 -10.79 -25.78 1.91
C PHE A 511 -11.45 -27.09 2.34
N ARG A 512 -11.24 -28.17 1.57
CA ARG A 512 -11.80 -29.50 1.86
C ARG A 512 -11.31 -30.05 3.20
N SER A 513 -10.01 -29.88 3.49
CA SER A 513 -9.41 -30.30 4.76
C SER A 513 -9.99 -29.55 5.97
N ALA A 514 -10.33 -28.27 5.81
CA ALA A 514 -10.84 -27.45 6.90
C ALA A 514 -12.36 -27.57 7.13
N THR A 515 -13.13 -27.85 6.07
CA THR A 515 -14.60 -27.78 6.10
C THR A 515 -15.28 -29.15 5.98
N ASP A 516 -14.56 -30.19 5.55
CA ASP A 516 -15.10 -31.50 5.14
C ASP A 516 -16.14 -31.42 4.00
N VAL A 517 -16.22 -30.28 3.30
CA VAL A 517 -17.15 -30.01 2.19
C VAL A 517 -16.36 -29.59 0.95
N ALA A 518 -16.78 -30.06 -0.23
CA ALA A 518 -16.25 -29.57 -1.50
C ALA A 518 -17.15 -28.40 -1.94
N PRO A 519 -16.60 -27.24 -2.32
CA PRO A 519 -17.43 -26.10 -2.65
C PRO A 519 -18.24 -26.36 -3.91
N ARG A 520 -19.52 -26.00 -3.92
CA ARG A 520 -20.40 -26.07 -5.09
C ARG A 520 -20.34 -24.79 -5.93
N HIS A 521 -19.94 -23.70 -5.29
CA HIS A 521 -19.80 -22.39 -5.92
C HIS A 521 -18.52 -21.71 -5.43
N ILE A 522 -17.74 -21.17 -6.38
CA ILE A 522 -16.47 -20.50 -6.10
C ILE A 522 -16.54 -19.08 -6.66
N VAL A 523 -16.45 -18.09 -5.76
CA VAL A 523 -16.42 -16.67 -6.10
C VAL A 523 -14.97 -16.17 -6.02
N LEU A 524 -14.47 -15.65 -7.14
CA LEU A 524 -13.10 -15.21 -7.33
C LEU A 524 -13.06 -13.70 -7.46
N TYR A 525 -12.21 -13.05 -6.67
CA TYR A 525 -11.91 -11.64 -6.77
C TYR A 525 -10.46 -11.46 -7.23
N PHE A 526 -10.25 -10.77 -8.33
CA PHE A 526 -8.93 -10.44 -8.87
C PHE A 526 -8.69 -8.94 -8.72
N SER A 527 -7.57 -8.56 -8.12
CA SER A 527 -7.14 -7.16 -8.03
C SER A 527 -5.73 -7.01 -8.62
N GLY A 528 -5.35 -5.77 -8.96
CA GLY A 528 -4.15 -5.48 -9.74
C GLY A 528 -4.27 -5.76 -11.24
N ILE A 529 -5.50 -5.96 -11.75
CA ILE A 529 -5.81 -6.17 -13.17
C ILE A 529 -6.38 -4.90 -13.78
N SER A 530 -5.79 -4.41 -14.87
CA SER A 530 -6.30 -3.26 -15.61
C SER A 530 -7.49 -3.62 -16.50
N GLU A 531 -8.31 -2.63 -16.88
CA GLU A 531 -9.48 -2.84 -17.77
C GLU A 531 -9.08 -3.53 -19.10
N GLY A 532 -7.93 -3.17 -19.66
CA GLY A 532 -7.40 -3.79 -20.88
C GLY A 532 -6.95 -5.25 -20.73
N GLN A 533 -6.98 -5.80 -19.52
CA GLN A 533 -6.60 -7.19 -19.21
C GLN A 533 -7.78 -8.04 -18.75
N TRP A 534 -9.02 -7.57 -18.85
CA TRP A 534 -10.19 -8.37 -18.46
C TRP A 534 -10.34 -9.66 -19.26
N SER A 535 -10.01 -9.64 -20.56
CA SER A 535 -9.99 -10.86 -21.39
C SER A 535 -8.96 -11.89 -20.91
N LEU A 536 -7.82 -11.43 -20.37
CA LEU A 536 -6.83 -12.32 -19.76
C LEU A 536 -7.43 -13.10 -18.58
N VAL A 537 -8.27 -12.45 -17.77
CA VAL A 537 -8.98 -13.11 -16.68
C VAL A 537 -10.03 -14.06 -17.23
N ALA A 538 -10.95 -13.56 -18.05
CA ALA A 538 -12.09 -14.31 -18.59
C ALA A 538 -11.67 -15.57 -19.35
N ASP A 539 -10.56 -15.49 -20.11
CA ASP A 539 -10.10 -16.59 -20.94
C ASP A 539 -8.96 -17.38 -20.27
N THR A 540 -7.82 -16.76 -20.02
CA THR A 540 -6.61 -17.49 -19.62
C THR A 540 -6.68 -17.95 -18.17
N TYR A 541 -7.08 -17.08 -17.25
CA TYR A 541 -7.09 -17.42 -15.82
C TYR A 541 -8.21 -18.41 -15.51
N MET A 542 -9.41 -18.19 -16.07
CA MET A 542 -10.51 -19.13 -15.88
C MET A 542 -10.23 -20.49 -16.52
N ARG A 543 -9.58 -20.57 -17.70
CA ARG A 543 -9.13 -21.86 -18.25
C ARG A 543 -8.12 -22.57 -17.35
N ALA A 544 -7.15 -21.84 -16.79
CA ALA A 544 -6.18 -22.42 -15.85
C ALA A 544 -6.87 -22.94 -14.58
N ILE A 545 -7.83 -22.18 -14.05
CA ILE A 545 -8.64 -22.58 -12.88
C ILE A 545 -9.47 -23.84 -13.18
N HIS A 546 -10.19 -23.87 -14.30
CA HIS A 546 -10.93 -25.05 -14.76
C HIS A 546 -10.04 -26.28 -14.91
N THR A 547 -8.84 -26.09 -15.47
CA THR A 547 -7.85 -27.16 -15.62
C THR A 547 -7.41 -27.71 -14.25
N GLY A 548 -7.13 -26.81 -13.30
CA GLY A 548 -6.81 -27.19 -11.92
C GLY A 548 -7.94 -27.97 -11.26
N ILE A 549 -9.18 -27.48 -11.33
CA ILE A 549 -10.37 -28.14 -10.78
C ILE A 549 -10.54 -29.54 -11.38
N LYS A 550 -10.48 -29.67 -12.71
CA LYS A 550 -10.63 -30.94 -13.41
C LYS A 550 -9.55 -31.96 -13.03
N SER A 551 -8.34 -31.50 -12.66
CA SER A 551 -7.26 -32.38 -12.22
C SER A 551 -7.54 -33.08 -10.88
N LEU A 552 -8.43 -32.54 -10.04
CA LEU A 552 -8.85 -33.18 -8.78
C LEU A 552 -9.82 -34.34 -9.02
N SER A 553 -10.78 -34.14 -9.92
CA SER A 553 -11.74 -35.17 -10.34
C SER A 553 -12.46 -34.71 -11.61
N ALA A 554 -12.61 -35.61 -12.59
CA ALA A 554 -13.33 -35.33 -13.82
C ALA A 554 -14.83 -35.06 -13.62
N SER A 555 -15.43 -35.53 -12.52
CA SER A 555 -16.84 -35.33 -12.18
C SER A 555 -17.11 -34.08 -11.37
N TYR A 556 -16.08 -33.49 -10.75
CA TYR A 556 -16.23 -32.30 -9.92
C TYR A 556 -16.32 -31.04 -10.78
N LYS A 557 -17.50 -30.40 -10.77
CA LYS A 557 -17.83 -29.24 -11.59
C LYS A 557 -18.52 -28.17 -10.73
N PRO A 558 -17.79 -27.44 -9.87
CA PRO A 558 -18.34 -26.29 -9.18
C PRO A 558 -18.65 -25.18 -10.18
N SER A 559 -19.64 -24.35 -9.86
CA SER A 559 -19.88 -23.12 -10.60
C SER A 559 -18.89 -22.03 -10.14
N LEU A 560 -18.50 -21.15 -11.06
CA LEU A 560 -17.51 -20.09 -10.88
C LEU A 560 -18.09 -18.72 -11.23
N THR A 561 -17.82 -17.74 -10.38
CA THR A 561 -18.07 -16.31 -10.63
C THR A 561 -16.75 -15.58 -10.42
N ALA A 562 -16.28 -14.80 -11.40
CA ALA A 562 -15.06 -14.03 -11.28
C ALA A 562 -15.31 -12.53 -11.46
N LEU A 563 -14.83 -11.76 -10.49
CA LEU A 563 -14.86 -10.31 -10.50
C LEU A 563 -13.44 -9.75 -10.57
N THR A 564 -13.24 -8.72 -11.37
CA THR A 564 -12.07 -7.84 -11.21
C THR A 564 -12.45 -6.66 -10.33
N VAL A 565 -11.52 -6.24 -9.47
CA VAL A 565 -11.72 -5.15 -8.50
C VAL A 565 -10.62 -4.13 -8.69
N SER A 566 -10.99 -2.87 -8.89
CA SER A 566 -10.02 -1.78 -9.05
C SER A 566 -10.39 -0.56 -8.21
N LYS A 567 -9.37 0.02 -7.57
CA LYS A 567 -9.38 1.38 -7.04
C LYS A 567 -8.53 2.33 -7.89
N ASP A 568 -7.82 1.80 -8.88
CA ASP A 568 -6.96 2.56 -9.77
C ASP A 568 -7.77 3.02 -10.98
N HIS A 569 -8.55 4.08 -10.76
CA HIS A 569 -9.39 4.72 -11.75
C HIS A 569 -9.50 6.22 -11.40
N ASN A 570 -10.22 7.04 -12.17
CA ASN A 570 -10.29 8.50 -11.90
C ASN A 570 -11.65 8.99 -11.41
N GLU A 571 -12.70 8.18 -11.54
CA GLU A 571 -14.06 8.53 -11.12
C GLU A 571 -14.12 8.78 -9.61
N ARG A 572 -14.90 9.80 -9.23
CA ARG A 572 -15.31 10.10 -7.86
C ARG A 572 -16.82 10.29 -7.85
N ILE A 573 -17.46 9.67 -6.86
CA ILE A 573 -18.90 9.73 -6.67
C ILE A 573 -19.17 10.62 -5.46
N TYR A 574 -20.04 11.61 -5.64
CA TYR A 574 -20.38 12.61 -4.64
C TYR A 574 -21.87 12.55 -4.31
N LYS A 575 -22.24 12.96 -3.09
CA LYS A 575 -23.65 13.28 -2.80
C LYS A 575 -24.09 14.43 -3.71
N ALA A 576 -25.33 14.37 -4.20
CA ALA A 576 -25.93 15.48 -4.96
C ALA A 576 -25.90 16.78 -4.14
N ASN A 577 -26.22 16.67 -2.85
CA ASN A 577 -26.12 17.74 -1.86
C ASN A 577 -25.05 17.38 -0.81
N ILE A 578 -23.89 18.02 -0.90
CA ILE A 578 -22.80 17.82 0.07
C ILE A 578 -23.01 18.77 1.25
N THR A 579 -23.11 18.21 2.45
CA THR A 579 -23.31 18.94 3.71
C THR A 579 -22.33 18.47 4.79
N GLY A 580 -22.18 19.27 5.84
CA GLY A 580 -21.31 18.95 6.97
C GLY A 580 -19.87 19.42 6.78
N SER A 581 -19.07 19.34 7.84
CA SER A 581 -17.69 19.81 7.90
C SER A 581 -16.66 18.68 7.93
N ARG A 582 -17.11 17.44 8.15
CA ARG A 582 -16.24 16.25 8.25
C ARG A 582 -16.33 15.39 7.00
N ALA A 583 -15.24 14.69 6.68
CA ALA A 583 -15.19 13.76 5.55
C ALA A 583 -16.28 12.68 5.61
N THR A 584 -16.57 12.17 6.80
CA THR A 584 -17.62 11.15 7.03
C THR A 584 -19.03 11.66 6.74
N GLU A 585 -19.26 12.98 6.83
CA GLU A 585 -20.55 13.61 6.55
C GLU A 585 -20.69 13.96 5.07
N GLN A 586 -19.59 14.39 4.43
CA GLN A 586 -19.60 14.85 3.05
C GLN A 586 -19.53 13.72 2.01
N ASN A 587 -18.88 12.60 2.33
CA ASN A 587 -18.80 11.45 1.42
C ASN A 587 -20.15 10.73 1.31
N ILE A 588 -20.34 9.99 0.22
CA ILE A 588 -21.47 9.06 0.06
C ILE A 588 -21.49 8.04 1.21
N PRO A 589 -22.68 7.60 1.68
CA PRO A 589 -22.75 6.68 2.80
C PRO A 589 -22.16 5.32 2.43
N PRO A 590 -21.58 4.60 3.40
CA PRO A 590 -21.22 3.20 3.21
C PRO A 590 -22.43 2.35 2.75
N GLY A 591 -22.20 1.35 1.92
CA GLY A 591 -23.24 0.55 1.27
C GLY A 591 -23.78 1.15 -0.03
N THR A 592 -23.33 2.34 -0.43
CA THR A 592 -23.74 2.94 -1.70
C THR A 592 -23.24 2.11 -2.88
N VAL A 593 -24.16 1.68 -3.73
CA VAL A 593 -23.93 1.01 -5.01
C VAL A 593 -24.38 1.91 -6.16
N VAL A 594 -23.56 1.97 -7.21
CA VAL A 594 -23.92 2.53 -8.52
C VAL A 594 -23.60 1.50 -9.59
N ASP A 595 -24.63 0.96 -10.21
CA ASP A 595 -24.63 -0.14 -11.17
C ASP A 595 -25.30 0.25 -12.50
N THR A 596 -25.53 1.54 -12.71
CA THR A 596 -26.18 2.07 -13.92
C THR A 596 -25.51 3.35 -14.39
N LYS A 597 -25.71 3.70 -15.66
CA LYS A 597 -25.33 4.97 -16.31
C LYS A 597 -23.83 5.21 -16.49
N ILE A 598 -23.05 5.14 -15.41
CA ILE A 598 -21.60 5.34 -15.42
C ILE A 598 -20.81 4.02 -15.39
N VAL A 599 -21.43 2.94 -15.83
CA VAL A 599 -20.87 1.58 -15.86
C VAL A 599 -20.63 1.12 -17.31
N SER A 600 -19.93 0.00 -17.47
CA SER A 600 -19.69 -0.61 -18.79
C SER A 600 -21.01 -0.95 -19.50
N PRO A 601 -21.15 -0.64 -20.81
CA PRO A 601 -22.31 -1.02 -21.60
C PRO A 601 -22.30 -2.50 -22.04
N VAL A 602 -21.18 -3.21 -21.85
CA VAL A 602 -20.98 -4.58 -22.38
C VAL A 602 -20.85 -5.62 -21.28
N ILE A 603 -20.38 -5.22 -20.10
CA ILE A 603 -20.09 -6.12 -18.99
C ILE A 603 -20.78 -5.59 -17.74
N ASN A 604 -21.36 -6.48 -16.94
CA ASN A 604 -21.94 -6.11 -15.65
C ASN A 604 -20.86 -5.53 -14.75
N GLU A 605 -20.99 -4.24 -14.45
CA GLU A 605 -20.06 -3.48 -13.63
C GLU A 605 -20.84 -2.69 -12.57
N PHE A 606 -20.25 -2.56 -11.39
CA PHE A 606 -20.80 -1.71 -10.34
C PHE A 606 -19.70 -1.07 -9.50
N TYR A 607 -20.01 0.10 -8.96
CA TYR A 607 -19.23 0.75 -7.92
C TYR A 607 -19.86 0.43 -6.57
N LEU A 608 -19.06 0.05 -5.58
CA LEU A 608 -19.55 -0.20 -4.21
C LEU A 608 -18.70 0.55 -3.20
N ASN A 609 -19.28 1.56 -2.55
CA ASN A 609 -18.64 2.25 -1.43
C ASN A 609 -18.96 1.51 -0.13
N ALA A 610 -18.23 0.44 0.18
CA ALA A 610 -18.50 -0.35 1.40
C ALA A 610 -18.07 0.32 2.71
N HIS A 611 -17.31 1.44 2.66
CA HIS A 611 -16.62 2.00 3.81
C HIS A 611 -16.84 3.50 4.02
N SER A 612 -16.52 3.95 5.23
CA SER A 612 -16.47 5.36 5.57
C SER A 612 -15.06 5.92 5.41
N ALA A 613 -14.93 6.97 4.61
CA ALA A 613 -13.68 7.72 4.51
C ALA A 613 -13.58 8.73 5.66
N PHE A 614 -12.70 8.45 6.63
CA PHE A 614 -12.45 9.36 7.77
C PHE A 614 -11.70 10.63 7.37
N GLN A 615 -11.01 10.59 6.23
CA GLN A 615 -10.23 11.69 5.69
C GLN A 615 -10.39 11.76 4.19
N GLY A 616 -10.40 12.99 3.65
CA GLY A 616 -10.46 13.24 2.22
C GLY A 616 -11.73 12.76 1.53
N THR A 617 -11.62 12.59 0.21
CA THR A 617 -12.70 12.08 -0.65
C THR A 617 -12.52 10.59 -0.87
N ALA A 618 -13.58 9.81 -0.66
CA ALA A 618 -13.57 8.36 -0.81
C ALA A 618 -13.21 7.95 -2.25
N LYS A 619 -12.41 6.88 -2.35
CA LYS A 619 -12.17 6.20 -3.62
C LYS A 619 -13.03 4.95 -3.66
N THR A 620 -14.18 5.04 -4.35
CA THR A 620 -15.16 3.97 -4.45
C THR A 620 -14.65 2.87 -5.38
N PRO A 621 -14.38 1.64 -4.89
CA PRO A 621 -13.92 0.56 -5.75
C PRO A 621 -14.95 0.20 -6.81
N LYS A 622 -14.44 -0.21 -7.96
CA LYS A 622 -15.17 -0.66 -9.13
C LYS A 622 -15.01 -2.16 -9.29
N TYR A 623 -16.10 -2.85 -9.56
CA TYR A 623 -16.19 -4.30 -9.70
C TYR A 623 -16.75 -4.62 -11.07
N ALA A 624 -16.05 -5.43 -11.86
CA ALA A 624 -16.56 -5.92 -13.14
C ALA A 624 -16.66 -7.45 -13.09
N LEU A 625 -17.86 -7.97 -13.39
CA LEU A 625 -18.12 -9.40 -13.49
C LEU A 625 -17.60 -9.91 -14.85
N VAL A 626 -16.40 -10.49 -14.85
CA VAL A 626 -15.69 -10.88 -16.07
C VAL A 626 -15.94 -12.34 -16.47
N TYR A 627 -16.47 -13.15 -15.55
CA TYR A 627 -16.87 -14.54 -15.82
C TYR A 627 -18.00 -14.95 -14.87
N ASP A 628 -19.01 -15.64 -15.37
CA ASP A 628 -20.03 -16.29 -14.55
C ASP A 628 -20.65 -17.48 -15.30
N ASP A 629 -20.62 -18.67 -14.70
CA ASP A 629 -21.36 -19.84 -15.17
C ASP A 629 -22.49 -20.26 -14.20
N SER A 630 -22.67 -19.50 -13.12
CA SER A 630 -23.69 -19.76 -12.09
C SER A 630 -25.02 -19.05 -12.36
N ASN A 631 -25.02 -18.05 -13.27
CA ASN A 631 -26.12 -17.10 -13.48
C ASN A 631 -26.54 -16.40 -12.18
N ILE A 632 -25.56 -15.97 -11.39
CA ILE A 632 -25.81 -15.33 -10.10
C ILE A 632 -26.43 -13.94 -10.31
N PRO A 633 -27.56 -13.62 -9.65
CA PRO A 633 -28.15 -12.29 -9.76
C PRO A 633 -27.23 -11.18 -9.22
N MET A 634 -27.12 -10.06 -9.93
CA MET A 634 -26.22 -8.96 -9.56
C MET A 634 -26.48 -8.37 -8.17
N ASN A 635 -27.74 -8.30 -7.73
CA ASN A 635 -28.08 -7.87 -6.38
C ASN A 635 -27.50 -8.80 -5.29
N VAL A 636 -27.37 -10.09 -5.58
CA VAL A 636 -26.70 -11.06 -4.70
C VAL A 636 -25.20 -10.80 -4.70
N VAL A 637 -24.60 -10.59 -5.88
CA VAL A 637 -23.17 -10.27 -6.02
C VAL A 637 -22.79 -9.02 -5.23
N GLU A 638 -23.57 -7.95 -5.37
CA GLU A 638 -23.40 -6.70 -4.62
C GLU A 638 -23.53 -6.93 -3.10
N GLY A 639 -24.57 -7.64 -2.67
CA GLY A 639 -24.86 -7.93 -1.26
C GLY A 639 -23.76 -8.77 -0.59
N MET A 640 -23.31 -9.84 -1.25
CA MET A 640 -22.21 -10.66 -0.72
C MET A 640 -20.89 -9.88 -0.70
N THR A 641 -20.58 -9.13 -1.77
CA THR A 641 -19.38 -8.28 -1.83
C THR A 641 -19.38 -7.26 -0.69
N HIS A 642 -20.53 -6.64 -0.41
CA HIS A 642 -20.69 -5.71 0.70
C HIS A 642 -20.51 -6.39 2.06
N GLY A 643 -21.12 -7.56 2.29
CA GLY A 643 -20.95 -8.33 3.52
C GLY A 643 -19.49 -8.72 3.78
N LEU A 644 -18.79 -9.20 2.75
CA LEU A 644 -17.37 -9.58 2.86
C LEU A 644 -16.46 -8.41 3.28
N CYS A 645 -16.89 -7.16 3.13
CA CYS A 645 -16.17 -5.98 3.63
C CYS A 645 -16.29 -5.78 5.15
N TYR A 646 -17.19 -6.47 5.84
CA TYR A 646 -17.34 -6.36 7.30
C TYR A 646 -16.48 -7.38 8.04
N LEU A 647 -15.98 -8.42 7.37
CA LEU A 647 -15.22 -9.52 7.99
C LEU A 647 -13.75 -9.17 8.25
N HIS A 648 -13.42 -7.88 8.39
CA HIS A 648 -12.07 -7.47 8.75
C HIS A 648 -11.90 -7.49 10.27
N GLU A 649 -11.76 -8.69 10.80
CA GLU A 649 -11.94 -9.05 12.21
C GLU A 649 -11.05 -8.30 13.22
N ILE A 650 -10.01 -7.60 12.79
CA ILE A 650 -9.05 -6.91 13.66
C ILE A 650 -9.42 -5.45 14.00
N VAL A 651 -10.48 -4.91 13.39
CA VAL A 651 -11.01 -3.58 13.67
C VAL A 651 -12.54 -3.61 13.69
N THR A 652 -13.15 -2.70 14.44
CA THR A 652 -14.62 -2.57 14.52
C THR A 652 -15.15 -1.55 13.50
N ALA A 653 -14.70 -1.69 12.26
CA ALA A 653 -15.09 -0.87 11.13
C ALA A 653 -15.01 -1.69 9.84
N THR A 654 -15.93 -1.44 8.92
CA THR A 654 -15.89 -2.01 7.57
C THR A 654 -14.68 -1.50 6.77
N VAL A 655 -14.24 -2.31 5.80
CA VAL A 655 -13.15 -2.01 4.87
C VAL A 655 -13.66 -1.76 3.47
N SER A 656 -12.82 -1.19 2.61
CA SER A 656 -13.25 -0.74 1.28
C SER A 656 -13.42 -1.87 0.27
N VAL A 657 -12.74 -3.01 0.44
CA VAL A 657 -12.80 -4.17 -0.49
C VAL A 657 -13.03 -5.45 0.31
N PRO A 658 -13.53 -6.53 -0.31
CA PRO A 658 -13.75 -7.81 0.35
C PRO A 658 -12.52 -8.33 1.09
N VAL A 659 -12.73 -8.92 2.25
CA VAL A 659 -11.65 -9.47 3.09
C VAL A 659 -10.77 -10.52 2.38
N PRO A 660 -11.27 -11.41 1.49
CA PRO A 660 -10.40 -12.27 0.68
C PRO A 660 -9.29 -11.49 -0.03
N LEU A 661 -9.61 -10.33 -0.62
CA LEU A 661 -8.62 -9.48 -1.29
C LEU A 661 -7.67 -8.78 -0.31
N ILE A 662 -8.14 -8.37 0.86
CA ILE A 662 -7.25 -7.76 1.87
C ILE A 662 -6.24 -8.78 2.38
N VAL A 663 -6.66 -10.03 2.57
CA VAL A 663 -5.77 -11.12 2.95
C VAL A 663 -4.75 -11.36 1.83
N ALA A 664 -5.20 -11.46 0.57
CA ALA A 664 -4.33 -11.62 -0.59
C ALA A 664 -3.29 -10.48 -0.72
N ASP A 665 -3.71 -9.23 -0.59
CA ASP A 665 -2.82 -8.06 -0.64
C ASP A 665 -1.77 -8.06 0.47
N ARG A 666 -2.18 -8.40 1.70
CA ARG A 666 -1.24 -8.55 2.81
C ARG A 666 -0.25 -9.67 2.58
N CYS A 667 -0.68 -10.81 2.04
CA CYS A 667 0.20 -11.91 1.64
C CYS A 667 1.20 -11.47 0.55
N ALA A 668 0.74 -10.80 -0.50
CA ALA A 668 1.59 -10.35 -1.60
C ALA A 668 2.66 -9.36 -1.13
N LYS A 669 2.26 -8.35 -0.35
CA LYS A 669 3.19 -7.39 0.28
C LYS A 669 4.16 -8.07 1.24
N ARG A 670 3.65 -9.03 2.01
CA ARG A 670 4.45 -9.83 2.93
C ARG A 670 5.55 -10.60 2.22
N GLY A 671 5.21 -11.37 1.19
CA GLY A 671 6.19 -12.13 0.41
C GLY A 671 7.23 -11.21 -0.23
N HIS A 672 6.79 -10.05 -0.74
CA HIS A 672 7.73 -9.06 -1.31
C HIS A 672 8.76 -8.59 -0.28
N ASN A 673 8.31 -8.23 0.92
CA ASN A 673 9.19 -7.78 2.00
C ASN A 673 10.11 -8.89 2.52
N VAL A 674 9.60 -10.13 2.63
CA VAL A 674 10.39 -11.30 3.04
C VAL A 674 11.51 -11.58 2.03
N TYR A 675 11.22 -11.48 0.74
CA TYR A 675 12.24 -11.61 -0.30
C TYR A 675 13.33 -10.55 -0.14
N ILE A 676 12.96 -9.27 0.03
CA ILE A 676 13.93 -8.18 0.25
C ILE A 676 14.78 -8.42 1.52
N ALA A 677 14.16 -8.86 2.61
CA ALA A 677 14.86 -9.17 3.85
C ALA A 677 15.88 -10.30 3.65
N ASN A 678 15.49 -11.35 2.92
CA ASN A 678 16.36 -12.48 2.61
C ASN A 678 17.49 -12.11 1.63
N SER A 679 17.23 -11.29 0.60
CA SER A 679 18.25 -10.85 -0.38
C SER A 679 19.42 -10.09 0.25
N ASN A 680 19.26 -9.57 1.47
CA ASN A 680 20.31 -8.89 2.21
C ASN A 680 21.12 -9.83 3.13
N GLN A 681 20.81 -11.13 3.15
CA GLN A 681 21.51 -12.13 3.98
C GLN A 681 22.55 -12.91 3.17
N ARG A 682 23.47 -13.59 3.87
CA ARG A 682 24.59 -14.34 3.24
C ARG A 682 24.11 -15.58 2.47
N ASP A 683 23.01 -16.19 2.90
CA ASP A 683 22.41 -17.41 2.35
C ASP A 683 21.11 -17.11 1.57
N ALA A 684 21.07 -15.95 0.92
CA ALA A 684 19.95 -15.49 0.13
C ALA A 684 19.58 -16.47 -1.00
N VAL A 685 18.28 -16.57 -1.29
CA VAL A 685 17.77 -17.43 -2.37
C VAL A 685 18.20 -16.91 -3.74
N GLY A 686 18.61 -17.82 -4.63
CA GLY A 686 19.11 -17.50 -5.97
C GLY A 686 18.08 -17.67 -7.09
N SER A 687 16.93 -18.29 -6.84
CA SER A 687 15.91 -18.57 -7.86
C SER A 687 14.47 -18.48 -7.31
N ILE A 688 13.49 -18.34 -8.20
CA ILE A 688 12.06 -18.38 -7.84
C ILE A 688 11.66 -19.73 -7.25
N LYS A 689 12.24 -20.83 -7.77
CA LYS A 689 12.01 -22.17 -7.23
C LYS A 689 12.47 -22.25 -5.78
N GLU A 690 13.70 -21.85 -5.51
CA GLU A 690 14.25 -21.83 -4.15
C GLU A 690 13.48 -20.88 -3.21
N ALA A 691 13.05 -19.71 -3.72
CA ALA A 691 12.21 -18.79 -2.96
C ALA A 691 10.88 -19.43 -2.54
N ASN A 692 10.23 -20.19 -3.43
CA ASN A 692 9.02 -20.94 -3.11
C ASN A 692 9.27 -22.12 -2.16
N GLU A 693 10.48 -22.69 -2.15
CA GLU A 693 10.83 -23.79 -1.25
C GLU A 693 11.19 -23.29 0.16
N ARG A 694 11.87 -22.15 0.29
CA ARG A 694 12.41 -21.65 1.57
C ARG A 694 11.64 -20.49 2.20
N LEU A 695 11.00 -19.64 1.38
CA LEU A 695 10.40 -18.37 1.84
C LEU A 695 8.87 -18.35 1.74
N VAL A 696 8.26 -19.40 1.23
CA VAL A 696 6.82 -19.63 1.32
C VAL A 696 6.55 -20.56 2.50
N ASN A 697 5.48 -20.29 3.21
CA ASN A 697 5.13 -21.06 4.38
C ASN A 697 4.74 -22.50 3.99
N GLN A 698 5.38 -23.50 4.61
CA GLN A 698 5.10 -24.93 4.37
C GLN A 698 4.67 -25.68 5.65
N GLY A 699 4.53 -25.00 6.78
CA GLY A 699 4.33 -25.62 8.08
C GLY A 699 3.06 -25.19 8.80
N GLU A 700 3.11 -25.23 10.13
CA GLU A 700 1.97 -24.99 11.03
C GLU A 700 1.34 -23.60 10.86
N LEU A 701 2.10 -22.61 10.40
CA LEU A 701 1.56 -21.27 10.15
C LEU A 701 0.46 -21.26 9.08
N GLN A 702 0.38 -22.28 8.21
CA GLN A 702 -0.66 -22.35 7.16
C GLN A 702 -2.07 -22.53 7.74
N LYS A 703 -2.17 -23.01 8.99
CA LYS A 703 -3.44 -23.29 9.67
C LYS A 703 -4.05 -22.06 10.35
N VAL A 704 -3.33 -20.94 10.38
CA VAL A 704 -3.74 -19.71 11.09
C VAL A 704 -3.55 -18.47 10.22
N ARG A 705 -4.25 -17.38 10.54
CA ARG A 705 -4.07 -16.10 9.85
C ARG A 705 -2.83 -15.35 10.37
N TYR A 706 -1.65 -15.92 10.16
CA TYR A 706 -0.37 -15.38 10.67
C TYR A 706 -0.05 -13.95 10.16
N ASN A 707 -0.70 -13.52 9.08
CA ASN A 707 -0.57 -12.19 8.45
C ASN A 707 -1.63 -11.15 8.91
N ALA A 708 -2.40 -11.43 9.97
CA ALA A 708 -3.42 -10.52 10.51
C ALA A 708 -2.87 -9.16 11.02
#